data_AF-A0A9W8L920-F1
#
_entry.id   AF-A0A9W8L920-F1
#
_cell.length_a   1.000
_cell.length_b   1.000
_cell.length_c   1.000
_cell.angle_alpha   90.00
_cell.angle_beta   90.00
_cell.angle_gamma   90.00
#
_symmetry.space_group_name_H-M   'P 1'
#
loop_
_entity.id
_entity.type
_entity.pdbx_description
1 polymer ?
#
loop_
_entity_poly.entity_id
_entity_poly.type
_entity_poly.pdbx_seq_one_letter_code
_entity_poly.pdbx_strand_id
1 'polypeptide(L)'
;MSNKDLDLPTQQELLAQFRCDEIAAVALEPFREALVPVRLRVQEGKVVEDLGAVAQAARTQALEAFVAQAARYHSGVYGKKRAGLVATLDSELHAVFLNQVKNASAQAAEAFSRDAARAIEEDNGGGFMEIVEKVRCGVMARFDRAVDGLMFEGAPWSFAPEKRQLDGALDAVTVELREREVDRIVERTKRLAKDAMSDAVAEHLAAGEEDMWRLVMDAFDSEASDADERLAKQLAAAGLISGEQRLVVERRVHAALWEDVLVGLLRDEVSDAMVLLKLRAAVEDRFRYDAQGLPRVWTPSDDIDAQFAVARESARALLPRLSRVNVESSAKLRLARTFFPAGYEYEHTLVLIAPARQRDLAKRFAREADALYLEAKRSMVTTHGKVPAWVLVLLVLLGWNEAMAVLFNPLYLVLVCMVGGAALVVHLLGMWGPLLRAAGGFTGVASDQVHRLLVEAVNRTEPVKPRKSSSGKRVPKKESDTEIEYTDPRRSSISKRLVKKESDIEMEPLGKDDSILPKWYAEAKFLQSESMRMVADTTDNFIFGRIFRTPTNREHRDANHLRMSFCHLEFPWDCNGVLADPPCDIARIAKDIGVERCTVDCTLIDGGVADSVLSGFEKKGFLCERGLEDLVMCLETGAVSLAESLRVRRVTEKDIAEVALCNTRSFGYADGVSPAWLVEKLLRQLRQPDSFRAYALHVQEQVAAFVVIYTPWEKSRDLAFVQVMGTDPGFRRQGLAYEVMAHAVALLPKGVRVYLEAVDPAAIALYEKLGFAAVGKALSAECWLPSSL
;
A
#
# COMPACT_ATOMS: atom_id res chain seq x y z
N MET A 1 23.74 -48.51 -56.89
CA MET A 1 23.02 -48.29 -55.62
C MET A 1 23.61 -49.27 -54.61
N SER A 2 24.12 -48.78 -53.47
CA SER A 2 24.57 -49.64 -52.38
C SER A 2 23.41 -49.83 -51.40
N ASN A 3 22.97 -51.08 -51.18
CA ASN A 3 21.90 -51.37 -50.22
C ASN A 3 22.45 -51.19 -48.80
N LYS A 4 22.00 -50.13 -48.11
CA LYS A 4 22.39 -49.84 -46.72
C LYS A 4 21.90 -50.89 -45.71
N ASP A 5 20.90 -51.68 -46.09
CA ASP A 5 20.26 -52.67 -45.19
C ASP A 5 21.01 -54.01 -45.12
N LEU A 6 22.19 -54.14 -45.76
CA LEU A 6 23.02 -55.35 -45.72
C LEU A 6 24.35 -55.21 -44.97
N ASP A 7 24.72 -54.03 -44.50
CA ASP A 7 25.94 -53.81 -43.69
C ASP A 7 25.69 -54.25 -42.22
N LEU A 8 25.54 -55.56 -42.02
CA LEU A 8 25.51 -56.15 -40.67
C LEU A 8 26.90 -56.00 -40.02
N PRO A 9 27.01 -55.43 -38.80
CA PRO A 9 28.30 -55.28 -38.15
C PRO A 9 28.95 -56.64 -37.91
N THR A 10 30.28 -56.71 -38.05
CA THR A 10 31.00 -57.98 -37.85
C THR A 10 30.83 -58.49 -36.41
N GLN A 11 30.93 -59.81 -36.20
CA GLN A 11 30.82 -60.41 -34.86
C GLN A 11 31.86 -59.82 -33.88
N GLN A 12 33.03 -59.39 -34.38
CA GLN A 12 34.05 -58.69 -33.61
C GLN A 12 33.60 -57.27 -33.21
N GLU A 13 32.93 -56.53 -34.10
CA GLU A 13 32.37 -55.21 -33.79
C GLU A 13 31.20 -55.28 -32.82
N LEU A 14 30.30 -56.25 -32.96
CA LEU A 14 29.20 -56.47 -32.00
C LEU A 14 29.73 -56.78 -30.60
N LEU A 15 30.73 -57.67 -30.49
CA LEU A 15 31.39 -57.96 -29.21
C LEU A 15 32.12 -56.73 -28.66
N ALA A 16 32.80 -55.97 -29.50
CA ALA A 16 33.47 -54.73 -29.11
C ALA A 16 32.47 -53.67 -28.61
N GLN A 17 31.29 -53.55 -29.23
CA GLN A 17 30.23 -52.63 -28.80
C GLN A 17 29.76 -52.99 -27.39
N PHE A 18 29.34 -54.24 -27.19
CA PHE A 18 28.86 -54.72 -25.89
C PHE A 18 29.91 -54.56 -24.78
N ARG A 19 31.17 -54.96 -25.03
CA ARG A 19 32.24 -54.83 -24.03
C ARG A 19 32.62 -53.38 -23.74
N CYS A 20 32.64 -52.51 -24.74
CA CYS A 20 32.89 -51.09 -24.49
C CYS A 20 31.73 -50.42 -23.73
N ASP A 21 30.48 -50.88 -23.91
CA ASP A 21 29.34 -50.40 -23.13
C ASP A 21 29.41 -50.84 -21.66
N GLU A 22 29.74 -52.10 -21.37
CA GLU A 22 30.00 -52.57 -19.99
C GLU A 22 31.12 -51.76 -19.32
N ILE A 23 32.24 -51.55 -20.01
CA ILE A 23 33.39 -50.80 -19.49
C ILE A 23 33.01 -49.32 -19.26
N ALA A 24 32.22 -48.70 -20.15
CA ALA A 24 31.73 -47.34 -19.96
C ALA A 24 30.78 -47.22 -18.76
N ALA A 25 29.91 -48.20 -18.55
CA ALA A 25 29.01 -48.23 -17.39
C ALA A 25 29.79 -48.34 -16.07
N VAL A 26 30.77 -49.24 -15.98
CA VAL A 26 31.63 -49.39 -14.80
C VAL A 26 32.49 -48.14 -14.56
N ALA A 27 33.00 -47.50 -15.62
CA ALA A 27 33.76 -46.26 -15.49
C ALA A 27 32.93 -45.05 -15.00
N LEU A 28 31.60 -45.09 -15.16
CA LEU A 28 30.68 -44.04 -14.69
C LEU A 28 30.33 -44.15 -13.20
N GLU A 29 30.47 -45.33 -12.57
CA GLU A 29 30.12 -45.50 -11.14
C GLU A 29 31.00 -44.62 -10.22
N PRO A 30 32.35 -44.68 -10.25
CA PRO A 30 33.19 -43.85 -9.39
C PRO A 30 33.04 -42.35 -9.66
N PHE A 31 32.77 -41.98 -10.92
CA PHE A 31 32.50 -40.59 -11.32
C PHE A 31 31.23 -40.05 -10.66
N ARG A 32 30.14 -40.84 -10.67
CA ARG A 32 28.89 -40.45 -10.03
C ARG A 32 29.03 -40.37 -8.51
N GLU A 33 29.71 -41.34 -7.89
CA GLU A 33 29.99 -41.32 -6.45
C GLU A 33 30.79 -40.07 -6.03
N ALA A 34 31.83 -39.71 -6.77
CA ALA A 34 32.63 -38.50 -6.51
C ALA A 34 31.82 -37.20 -6.60
N LEU A 35 30.76 -37.16 -7.43
CA LEU A 35 29.90 -35.98 -7.59
C LEU A 35 28.76 -35.89 -6.57
N VAL A 36 28.38 -36.97 -5.86
CA VAL A 36 27.27 -36.95 -4.88
C VAL A 36 27.43 -35.83 -3.82
N PRO A 37 28.58 -35.68 -3.13
CA PRO A 37 28.73 -34.67 -2.07
C PRO A 37 28.60 -33.24 -2.59
N VAL A 38 29.11 -32.97 -3.80
CA VAL A 38 29.07 -31.64 -4.42
C VAL A 38 27.68 -31.33 -4.95
N ARG A 39 27.04 -32.30 -5.62
CA ARG A 39 25.69 -32.16 -6.16
C ARG A 39 24.66 -31.83 -5.08
N LEU A 40 24.77 -32.44 -3.90
CA LEU A 40 23.93 -32.12 -2.74
C LEU A 40 24.13 -30.67 -2.27
N ARG A 41 25.39 -30.23 -2.06
CA ARG A 41 25.70 -28.85 -1.63
C ARG A 41 25.18 -27.80 -2.64
N VAL A 42 25.30 -28.10 -3.94
CA VAL A 42 24.77 -27.23 -5.01
C VAL A 42 23.24 -27.24 -5.04
N GLN A 43 22.58 -28.38 -4.77
CA GLN A 43 21.12 -28.44 -4.64
C GLN A 43 20.59 -27.71 -3.40
N GLU A 44 21.38 -27.58 -2.35
CA GLU A 44 21.09 -26.75 -1.15
C GLU A 44 21.26 -25.24 -1.39
N GLY A 45 21.57 -24.79 -2.62
CA GLY A 45 21.76 -23.37 -2.93
C GLY A 45 23.14 -22.81 -2.58
N LYS A 46 24.10 -23.66 -2.19
CA LYS A 46 25.47 -23.23 -1.83
C LYS A 46 26.35 -23.12 -3.08
N VAL A 47 27.33 -22.22 -3.00
CA VAL A 47 28.43 -22.11 -3.96
C VAL A 47 29.60 -22.94 -3.42
N VAL A 48 30.05 -23.91 -4.21
CA VAL A 48 31.16 -24.81 -3.86
C VAL A 48 32.41 -24.39 -4.63
N GLU A 49 33.43 -23.87 -3.95
CA GLU A 49 34.64 -23.34 -4.59
C GLU A 49 35.51 -24.43 -5.25
N ASP A 50 35.52 -25.64 -4.68
CA ASP A 50 36.32 -26.78 -5.14
C ASP A 50 35.67 -27.61 -6.26
N LEU A 51 34.47 -27.24 -6.72
CA LEU A 51 33.69 -28.00 -7.71
C LEU A 51 34.46 -28.23 -9.03
N GLY A 52 35.17 -27.23 -9.57
CA GLY A 52 35.92 -27.39 -10.82
C GLY A 52 37.03 -28.45 -10.71
N ALA A 53 37.78 -28.45 -9.60
CA ALA A 53 38.84 -29.42 -9.34
C ALA A 53 38.28 -30.84 -9.14
N VAL A 54 37.19 -30.98 -8.37
CA VAL A 54 36.52 -32.28 -8.16
C VAL A 54 35.94 -32.82 -9.47
N ALA A 55 35.29 -31.97 -10.27
CA ALA A 55 34.74 -32.32 -11.57
C ALA A 55 35.81 -32.81 -12.54
N GLN A 56 36.94 -32.09 -12.66
CA GLN A 56 38.02 -32.48 -13.55
C GLN A 56 38.73 -33.76 -13.07
N ALA A 57 38.96 -33.94 -11.77
CA ALA A 57 39.54 -35.16 -11.21
C ALA A 57 38.66 -36.39 -11.52
N ALA A 58 37.35 -36.31 -11.23
CA ALA A 58 36.40 -37.39 -11.50
C ALA A 58 36.29 -37.71 -13.01
N ARG A 59 36.29 -36.69 -13.87
CA ARG A 59 36.27 -36.84 -15.33
C ARG A 59 37.52 -37.53 -15.87
N THR A 60 38.71 -37.11 -15.42
CA THR A 60 39.99 -37.72 -15.83
C THR A 60 40.05 -39.18 -15.38
N GLN A 61 39.69 -39.47 -14.12
CA GLN A 61 39.67 -40.84 -13.58
C GLN A 61 38.75 -41.77 -14.38
N ALA A 62 37.53 -41.33 -14.74
CA ALA A 62 36.61 -42.14 -15.55
C ALA A 62 37.14 -42.40 -16.97
N LEU A 63 37.76 -41.38 -17.60
CA LEU A 63 38.33 -41.52 -18.93
C LEU A 63 39.57 -42.44 -18.93
N GLU A 64 40.44 -42.35 -17.94
CA GLU A 64 41.59 -43.25 -17.78
C GLU A 64 41.15 -44.70 -17.54
N ALA A 65 40.17 -44.92 -16.64
CA ALA A 65 39.59 -46.23 -16.37
C ALA A 65 38.98 -46.88 -17.62
N PHE A 66 38.27 -46.09 -18.43
CA PHE A 66 37.73 -46.54 -19.72
C PHE A 66 38.84 -46.88 -20.72
N VAL A 67 39.81 -45.96 -20.92
CA VAL A 67 40.90 -46.15 -21.91
C VAL A 67 41.74 -47.38 -21.59
N ALA A 68 42.08 -47.60 -20.32
CA ALA A 68 42.89 -48.73 -19.87
C ALA A 68 42.29 -50.11 -20.25
N GLN A 69 40.97 -50.22 -20.31
CA GLN A 69 40.28 -51.48 -20.60
C GLN A 69 39.71 -51.56 -22.04
N ALA A 70 39.29 -50.43 -22.61
CA ALA A 70 38.58 -50.38 -23.88
C ALA A 70 39.51 -50.23 -25.11
N ALA A 71 40.74 -49.71 -24.95
CA ALA A 71 41.65 -49.44 -26.08
C ALA A 71 42.10 -50.70 -26.86
N ARG A 72 41.88 -51.91 -26.30
CA ARG A 72 42.20 -53.20 -26.93
C ARG A 72 41.15 -53.71 -27.93
N TYR A 73 39.98 -53.08 -28.02
CA TYR A 73 38.90 -53.49 -28.93
C TYR A 73 38.97 -52.74 -30.27
N HIS A 74 38.06 -53.07 -31.21
CA HIS A 74 38.03 -52.48 -32.54
C HIS A 74 38.04 -50.95 -32.51
N SER A 75 39.04 -50.34 -33.15
CA SER A 75 39.37 -48.91 -33.02
C SER A 75 38.21 -47.97 -33.38
N GLY A 76 37.45 -48.30 -34.43
CA GLY A 76 36.27 -47.54 -34.84
C GLY A 76 35.10 -47.62 -33.86
N VAL A 77 34.98 -48.72 -33.10
CA VAL A 77 33.97 -48.87 -32.03
C VAL A 77 34.45 -48.16 -30.76
N TYR A 78 35.70 -48.40 -30.35
CA TYR A 78 36.33 -47.71 -29.23
C TYR A 78 36.25 -46.18 -29.36
N GLY A 79 36.58 -45.63 -30.54
CA GLY A 79 36.51 -44.18 -30.78
C GLY A 79 35.10 -43.61 -30.61
N LYS A 80 34.08 -44.29 -31.17
CA LYS A 80 32.67 -43.90 -31.01
C LYS A 80 32.20 -43.99 -29.55
N LYS A 81 32.55 -45.07 -28.83
CA LYS A 81 32.16 -45.27 -27.44
C LYS A 81 32.88 -44.32 -26.48
N ARG A 82 34.16 -44.00 -26.72
CA ARG A 82 34.90 -42.95 -26.01
C ARG A 82 34.24 -41.58 -26.18
N ALA A 83 33.85 -41.22 -27.39
CA ALA A 83 33.15 -39.96 -27.65
C ALA A 83 31.77 -39.91 -26.96
N GLY A 84 31.04 -41.04 -26.94
CA GLY A 84 29.79 -41.18 -26.19
C GLY A 84 29.99 -40.99 -24.68
N LEU A 85 30.99 -41.65 -24.08
CA LEU A 85 31.31 -41.50 -22.66
C LEU A 85 31.69 -40.05 -22.31
N VAL A 86 32.53 -39.39 -23.11
CA VAL A 86 32.85 -37.96 -22.94
C VAL A 86 31.58 -37.12 -22.93
N ALA A 87 30.67 -37.32 -23.89
CA ALA A 87 29.40 -36.58 -23.94
C ALA A 87 28.49 -36.85 -22.73
N THR A 88 28.48 -38.06 -22.17
CA THR A 88 27.75 -38.38 -20.92
C THR A 88 28.35 -37.67 -19.71
N LEU A 89 29.68 -37.76 -19.54
CA LEU A 89 30.41 -37.09 -18.45
C LEU A 89 30.20 -35.56 -18.50
N ASP A 90 30.35 -34.97 -19.68
CA ASP A 90 30.20 -33.53 -19.89
C ASP A 90 28.74 -33.09 -19.67
N SER A 91 27.74 -33.90 -20.04
CA SER A 91 26.32 -33.63 -19.76
C SER A 91 26.00 -33.63 -18.26
N GLU A 92 26.46 -34.64 -17.52
CA GLU A 92 26.21 -34.71 -16.06
C GLU A 92 26.93 -33.59 -15.30
N LEU A 93 28.15 -33.23 -15.71
CA LEU A 93 28.88 -32.08 -15.14
C LEU A 93 28.24 -30.73 -15.50
N HIS A 94 27.77 -30.55 -16.74
CA HIS A 94 27.13 -29.31 -17.17
C HIS A 94 25.85 -29.01 -16.35
N ALA A 95 25.10 -30.05 -15.98
CA ALA A 95 23.95 -29.90 -15.09
C ALA A 95 24.33 -29.40 -13.67
N VAL A 96 25.48 -29.82 -13.14
CA VAL A 96 25.99 -29.32 -11.84
C VAL A 96 26.53 -27.90 -11.98
N PHE A 97 27.27 -27.61 -13.06
CA PHE A 97 27.75 -26.27 -13.43
C PHE A 97 26.61 -25.25 -13.49
N LEU A 98 25.55 -25.51 -14.26
CA LEU A 98 24.42 -24.56 -14.39
C LEU A 98 23.74 -24.27 -13.05
N ASN A 99 23.62 -25.24 -12.15
CA ASN A 99 23.04 -25.02 -10.83
C ASN A 99 23.96 -24.18 -9.93
N GLN A 100 25.27 -24.42 -9.97
CA GLN A 100 26.27 -23.60 -9.27
C GLN A 100 26.26 -22.15 -9.77
N VAL A 101 26.20 -21.92 -11.09
CA VAL A 101 26.12 -20.56 -11.67
C VAL A 101 24.83 -19.85 -11.25
N LYS A 102 23.69 -20.56 -11.21
CA LYS A 102 22.43 -20.02 -10.68
C LYS A 102 22.54 -19.64 -9.20
N ASN A 103 23.15 -20.48 -8.37
CA ASN A 103 23.39 -20.17 -6.95
C ASN A 103 24.27 -18.93 -6.79
N ALA A 104 25.37 -18.85 -7.55
CA ALA A 104 26.27 -17.70 -7.53
C ALA A 104 25.56 -16.41 -7.97
N SER A 105 24.69 -16.48 -9.00
CA SER A 105 23.88 -15.36 -9.46
C SER A 105 22.87 -14.90 -8.40
N ALA A 106 22.15 -15.83 -7.76
CA ALA A 106 21.21 -15.51 -6.69
C ALA A 106 21.89 -14.86 -5.48
N GLN A 107 23.02 -15.43 -5.02
CA GLN A 107 23.81 -14.86 -3.93
C GLN A 107 24.42 -13.50 -4.29
N ALA A 108 24.80 -13.29 -5.55
CA ALA A 108 25.29 -12.00 -6.05
C ALA A 108 24.20 -10.93 -6.02
N ALA A 109 22.98 -11.23 -6.49
CA ALA A 109 21.85 -10.30 -6.47
C ALA A 109 21.41 -9.94 -5.04
N GLU A 110 21.34 -10.93 -4.13
CA GLU A 110 21.04 -10.66 -2.71
C GLU A 110 22.14 -9.81 -2.05
N ALA A 111 23.40 -10.12 -2.33
CA ALA A 111 24.53 -9.34 -1.82
C ALA A 111 24.54 -7.91 -2.37
N PHE A 112 24.17 -7.69 -3.63
CA PHE A 112 24.02 -6.36 -4.20
C PHE A 112 22.94 -5.55 -3.49
N SER A 113 21.72 -6.10 -3.35
CA SER A 113 20.60 -5.43 -2.67
C SER A 113 20.99 -4.99 -1.25
N ARG A 114 21.55 -5.91 -0.46
CA ARG A 114 21.96 -5.65 0.92
C ARG A 114 23.17 -4.71 1.05
N ASP A 115 24.24 -4.95 0.27
CA ASP A 115 25.47 -4.16 0.38
C ASP A 115 25.25 -2.72 -0.14
N ALA A 116 24.42 -2.54 -1.18
CA ALA A 116 24.04 -1.23 -1.71
C ALA A 116 23.10 -0.48 -0.76
N ALA A 117 22.05 -1.12 -0.24
CA ALA A 117 21.13 -0.48 0.72
C ALA A 117 21.87 0.07 1.95
N ARG A 118 22.78 -0.73 2.55
CA ARG A 118 23.62 -0.26 3.67
C ARG A 118 24.53 0.90 3.27
N ALA A 119 25.21 0.80 2.12
CA ALA A 119 26.11 1.87 1.67
C ALA A 119 25.38 3.19 1.35
N ILE A 120 24.12 3.10 0.90
CA ILE A 120 23.22 4.24 0.67
C ILE A 120 22.68 4.82 1.99
N GLU A 121 22.49 4.01 3.05
CA GLU A 121 22.13 4.48 4.39
C GLU A 121 23.30 5.14 5.14
N GLU A 122 24.52 4.66 4.92
CA GLU A 122 25.76 5.20 5.49
C GLU A 122 26.29 6.44 4.74
N ASP A 123 25.64 6.84 3.62
CA ASP A 123 26.13 7.94 2.78
C ASP A 123 25.99 9.32 3.44
N ASN A 124 27.03 10.13 3.28
CA ASN A 124 27.11 11.52 3.73
C ASN A 124 27.32 12.50 2.55
N GLY A 125 27.08 12.07 1.30
CA GLY A 125 27.09 12.93 0.11
C GLY A 125 27.94 12.41 -1.06
N GLY A 126 28.27 11.12 -1.11
CA GLY A 126 29.02 10.47 -2.18
C GLY A 126 28.20 10.21 -3.45
N GLY A 127 26.87 10.31 -3.38
CA GLY A 127 26.00 10.24 -4.55
C GLY A 127 25.56 8.82 -4.91
N PHE A 128 24.26 8.63 -5.09
CA PHE A 128 23.61 7.34 -5.27
C PHE A 128 24.26 6.48 -6.36
N MET A 129 24.51 7.04 -7.54
CA MET A 129 25.04 6.30 -8.69
C MET A 129 26.48 5.81 -8.46
N GLU A 130 27.34 6.59 -7.79
CA GLU A 130 28.72 6.17 -7.51
C GLU A 130 28.76 4.99 -6.53
N ILE A 131 27.87 5.01 -5.53
CA ILE A 131 27.71 3.93 -4.56
C ILE A 131 27.20 2.66 -5.24
N VAL A 132 26.13 2.78 -6.04
CA VAL A 132 25.53 1.65 -6.76
C VAL A 132 26.55 1.01 -7.71
N GLU A 133 27.25 1.78 -8.54
CA GLU A 133 28.25 1.22 -9.47
C GLU A 133 29.43 0.58 -8.74
N LYS A 134 29.93 1.19 -7.66
CA LYS A 134 30.99 0.61 -6.84
C LYS A 134 30.58 -0.75 -6.25
N VAL A 135 29.34 -0.89 -5.79
CA VAL A 135 28.81 -2.18 -5.30
C VAL A 135 28.56 -3.15 -6.46
N ARG A 136 28.05 -2.69 -7.61
CA ARG A 136 27.84 -3.49 -8.84
C ARG A 136 29.14 -4.13 -9.29
N CYS A 137 30.21 -3.34 -9.46
CA CYS A 137 31.55 -3.85 -9.81
C CYS A 137 32.06 -4.87 -8.79
N GLY A 138 31.89 -4.60 -7.49
CA GLY A 138 32.31 -5.51 -6.42
C GLY A 138 31.57 -6.85 -6.44
N VAL A 139 30.25 -6.82 -6.72
CA VAL A 139 29.39 -8.01 -6.84
C VAL A 139 29.75 -8.81 -8.09
N MET A 140 29.86 -8.17 -9.26
CA MET A 140 30.22 -8.84 -10.51
C MET A 140 31.60 -9.51 -10.42
N ALA A 141 32.59 -8.86 -9.80
CA ALA A 141 33.91 -9.47 -9.57
C ALA A 141 33.89 -10.65 -8.58
N ARG A 142 32.90 -10.72 -7.66
CA ARG A 142 32.68 -11.92 -6.82
C ARG A 142 32.03 -13.05 -7.64
N PHE A 143 31.05 -12.73 -8.47
CA PHE A 143 30.41 -13.70 -9.37
C PHE A 143 31.41 -14.30 -10.37
N ASP A 144 32.19 -13.46 -11.08
CA ASP A 144 33.17 -13.92 -12.07
C ASP A 144 34.18 -14.88 -11.45
N ARG A 145 34.78 -14.54 -10.29
CA ARG A 145 35.70 -15.44 -9.57
C ARG A 145 35.06 -16.78 -9.16
N ALA A 146 33.78 -16.77 -8.78
CA ALA A 146 33.07 -17.98 -8.36
C ALA A 146 32.73 -18.92 -9.53
N VAL A 147 32.68 -18.40 -10.76
CA VAL A 147 32.35 -19.17 -11.98
C VAL A 147 33.59 -19.52 -12.80
N ASP A 148 34.60 -18.66 -12.86
CA ASP A 148 35.89 -18.94 -13.52
C ASP A 148 36.56 -20.19 -12.94
N GLY A 149 36.46 -20.41 -11.61
CA GLY A 149 36.97 -21.60 -10.93
C GLY A 149 36.28 -22.93 -11.29
N LEU A 150 35.24 -22.89 -12.13
CA LEU A 150 34.51 -24.08 -12.61
C LEU A 150 34.96 -24.54 -14.00
N MET A 151 35.72 -23.71 -14.71
CA MET A 151 36.10 -23.93 -16.10
C MET A 151 37.32 -24.87 -16.18
N PHE A 152 37.19 -25.98 -16.90
CA PHE A 152 38.28 -26.93 -17.15
C PHE A 152 38.63 -27.05 -18.63
N GLU A 153 39.87 -27.48 -18.91
CA GLU A 153 40.40 -27.58 -20.27
C GLU A 153 39.55 -28.48 -21.18
N GLY A 154 39.08 -27.89 -22.29
CA GLY A 154 38.32 -28.58 -23.33
C GLY A 154 36.79 -28.57 -23.16
N ALA A 155 36.24 -27.98 -22.10
CA ALA A 155 34.79 -27.79 -21.96
C ALA A 155 34.29 -26.60 -22.83
N PRO A 156 33.30 -26.78 -23.72
CA PRO A 156 32.77 -25.70 -24.57
C PRO A 156 31.70 -24.83 -23.86
N TRP A 157 31.74 -24.75 -22.53
CA TRP A 157 30.70 -24.08 -21.75
C TRP A 157 30.94 -22.58 -21.65
N SER A 158 29.87 -21.80 -21.47
CA SER A 158 29.94 -20.37 -21.19
C SER A 158 28.84 -19.98 -20.22
N PHE A 159 29.13 -19.02 -19.35
CA PHE A 159 28.17 -18.41 -18.42
C PHE A 159 27.74 -17.01 -18.89
N ALA A 160 27.98 -16.68 -20.16
CA ALA A 160 27.60 -15.39 -20.74
C ALA A 160 26.08 -15.08 -20.66
N PRO A 161 25.14 -16.03 -20.86
CA PRO A 161 23.72 -15.74 -20.70
C PRO A 161 23.34 -15.53 -19.23
N GLU A 162 23.87 -16.32 -18.30
CA GLU A 162 23.64 -16.17 -16.85
C GLU A 162 24.22 -14.86 -16.31
N LYS A 163 25.38 -14.41 -16.83
CA LYS A 163 25.96 -13.11 -16.50
C LYS A 163 25.07 -11.95 -16.94
N ARG A 164 24.45 -12.03 -18.13
CA ARG A 164 23.45 -11.04 -18.59
C ARG A 164 22.17 -11.09 -17.75
N GLN A 165 21.75 -12.28 -17.31
CA GLN A 165 20.60 -12.43 -16.43
C GLN A 165 20.86 -11.81 -15.06
N LEU A 166 22.06 -11.99 -14.50
CA LEU A 166 22.50 -11.31 -13.29
C LEU A 166 22.48 -9.79 -13.50
N ASP A 167 23.08 -9.30 -14.59
CA ASP A 167 23.16 -7.86 -14.89
C ASP A 167 21.77 -7.19 -14.93
N GLY A 168 20.80 -7.80 -15.62
CA GLY A 168 19.41 -7.33 -15.62
C GLY A 168 18.69 -7.45 -14.26
N ALA A 169 19.07 -8.39 -13.41
CA ALA A 169 18.58 -8.46 -12.03
C ALA A 169 19.19 -7.34 -11.15
N LEU A 170 20.46 -6.96 -11.37
CA LEU A 170 21.08 -5.81 -10.70
C LEU A 170 20.43 -4.50 -11.16
N ASP A 171 20.07 -4.37 -12.44
CA ASP A 171 19.31 -3.21 -12.94
C ASP A 171 17.93 -3.09 -12.28
N ALA A 172 17.19 -4.21 -12.16
CA ALA A 172 15.89 -4.22 -11.49
C ALA A 172 15.99 -3.77 -10.01
N VAL A 173 16.97 -4.29 -9.27
CA VAL A 173 17.24 -3.86 -7.88
C VAL A 173 17.71 -2.40 -7.83
N THR A 174 18.43 -1.91 -8.84
CA THR A 174 18.85 -0.49 -8.92
C THR A 174 17.65 0.46 -9.06
N VAL A 175 16.61 0.06 -9.80
CA VAL A 175 15.37 0.83 -9.90
C VAL A 175 14.65 0.89 -8.54
N GLU A 176 14.52 -0.24 -7.85
CA GLU A 176 13.90 -0.28 -6.51
C GLU A 176 14.66 0.58 -5.48
N LEU A 177 16.00 0.49 -5.47
CA LEU A 177 16.84 1.31 -4.59
C LEU A 177 16.71 2.81 -4.88
N ARG A 178 16.52 3.18 -6.16
CA ARG A 178 16.33 4.57 -6.60
C ARG A 178 14.99 5.13 -6.14
N GLU A 179 13.91 4.34 -6.21
CA GLU A 179 12.59 4.74 -5.69
C GLU A 179 12.64 4.97 -4.17
N ARG A 180 13.29 4.07 -3.42
CA ARG A 180 13.51 4.22 -1.97
C ARG A 180 14.35 5.45 -1.61
N GLU A 181 15.34 5.82 -2.42
CA GLU A 181 16.12 7.04 -2.21
C GLU A 181 15.31 8.30 -2.51
N VAL A 182 14.45 8.28 -3.54
CA VAL A 182 13.47 9.36 -3.81
C VAL A 182 12.52 9.53 -2.63
N ASP A 183 11.98 8.44 -2.07
CA ASP A 183 11.14 8.50 -0.86
C ASP A 183 11.86 9.16 0.31
N ARG A 184 13.13 8.80 0.53
CA ARG A 184 13.98 9.37 1.58
C ARG A 184 14.25 10.85 1.37
N ILE A 185 14.48 11.28 0.13
CA ILE A 185 14.64 12.69 -0.25
C ILE A 185 13.36 13.48 0.06
N VAL A 186 12.18 12.96 -0.34
CA VAL A 186 10.88 13.59 -0.06
C VAL A 186 10.66 13.73 1.45
N GLU A 187 10.84 12.65 2.22
CA GLU A 187 10.66 12.68 3.69
C GLU A 187 11.66 13.60 4.40
N ARG A 188 12.90 13.69 3.92
CA ARG A 188 13.89 14.63 4.46
C ARG A 188 13.49 16.08 4.20
N THR A 189 13.04 16.39 2.99
CA THR A 189 12.58 17.74 2.60
C THR A 189 11.34 18.15 3.38
N LYS A 190 10.36 17.26 3.55
CA LYS A 190 9.17 17.50 4.39
C LYS A 190 9.52 17.88 5.83
N ARG A 191 10.48 17.18 6.46
CA ARG A 191 10.91 17.47 7.84
C ARG A 191 11.56 18.85 7.95
N LEU A 192 12.51 19.15 7.06
CA LEU A 192 13.18 20.46 7.03
C LEU A 192 12.18 21.60 6.82
N ALA A 193 11.22 21.44 5.91
CA ALA A 193 10.17 22.42 5.68
C ALA A 193 9.24 22.59 6.88
N LYS A 194 8.87 21.48 7.56
CA LYS A 194 8.06 21.55 8.78
C LYS A 194 8.78 22.31 9.88
N ASP A 195 10.06 22.02 10.11
CA ASP A 195 10.87 22.69 11.12
C ASP A 195 11.04 24.19 10.81
N ALA A 196 11.19 24.56 9.53
CA ALA A 196 11.29 25.96 9.10
C ALA A 196 9.97 26.74 9.20
N MET A 197 8.83 26.09 8.94
CA MET A 197 7.52 26.76 8.90
C MET A 197 6.77 26.77 10.25
N SER A 198 7.08 25.85 11.17
CA SER A 198 6.30 25.63 12.40
C SER A 198 6.09 26.91 13.21
N ASP A 199 7.17 27.65 13.48
CA ASP A 199 7.13 28.85 14.32
C ASP A 199 6.36 29.99 13.64
N ALA A 200 6.60 30.24 12.34
CA ALA A 200 5.92 31.29 11.59
C ALA A 200 4.40 31.04 11.46
N VAL A 201 3.99 29.78 11.23
CA VAL A 201 2.57 29.40 11.18
C VAL A 201 1.92 29.62 12.55
N ALA A 202 2.58 29.19 13.65
CA ALA A 202 2.05 29.36 15.00
C ALA A 202 1.94 30.83 15.41
N GLU A 203 2.94 31.67 15.10
CA GLU A 203 2.94 33.11 15.39
C GLU A 203 1.78 33.83 14.68
N HIS A 204 1.64 33.64 13.36
CA HIS A 204 0.60 34.33 12.60
C HIS A 204 -0.81 33.85 12.99
N LEU A 205 -1.01 32.55 13.23
CA LEU A 205 -2.29 32.02 13.73
C LEU A 205 -2.57 32.35 15.20
N ALA A 206 -1.60 32.82 15.98
CA ALA A 206 -1.82 33.36 17.32
C ALA A 206 -2.32 34.81 17.27
N ALA A 207 -1.75 35.63 16.39
CA ALA A 207 -2.14 37.04 16.23
C ALA A 207 -3.57 37.22 15.66
N GLY A 208 -3.99 36.37 14.71
CA GLY A 208 -5.36 36.36 14.18
C GLY A 208 -5.78 37.63 13.43
N GLU A 209 -4.81 38.40 12.96
CA GLU A 209 -4.97 39.66 12.23
C GLU A 209 -5.60 39.47 10.84
N GLU A 210 -6.03 40.57 10.20
CA GLU A 210 -6.67 40.52 8.88
C GLU A 210 -5.73 40.03 7.77
N ASP A 211 -4.43 40.29 7.94
CA ASP A 211 -3.35 39.90 7.03
C ASP A 211 -2.75 38.51 7.33
N MET A 212 -3.25 37.77 8.33
CA MET A 212 -2.72 36.46 8.75
C MET A 212 -2.52 35.49 7.56
N TRP A 213 -3.53 35.35 6.70
CA TRP A 213 -3.46 34.47 5.52
C TRP A 213 -2.53 34.99 4.41
N ARG A 214 -2.08 36.24 4.46
CA ARG A 214 -1.02 36.73 3.58
C ARG A 214 0.34 36.29 4.12
N LEU A 215 0.61 36.55 5.40
CA LEU A 215 1.89 36.23 6.04
C LEU A 215 2.20 34.72 6.04
N VAL A 216 1.20 33.87 6.33
CA VAL A 216 1.34 32.40 6.26
C VAL A 216 1.71 31.92 4.84
N MET A 217 1.14 32.55 3.81
CA MET A 217 1.39 32.17 2.43
C MET A 217 2.71 32.75 1.89
N ASP A 218 3.11 33.94 2.34
CA ASP A 218 4.43 34.51 2.08
C ASP A 218 5.55 33.61 2.67
N ALA A 219 5.34 33.07 3.88
CA ALA A 219 6.25 32.11 4.51
C ALA A 219 6.34 30.77 3.75
N PHE A 220 5.19 30.21 3.33
CA PHE A 220 5.16 29.02 2.48
C PHE A 220 5.83 29.25 1.12
N ASP A 221 5.58 30.38 0.48
CA ASP A 221 6.16 30.73 -0.82
C ASP A 221 7.69 30.88 -0.75
N SER A 222 8.25 31.28 0.40
CA SER A 222 9.69 31.30 0.65
C SER A 222 10.24 29.89 0.80
N GLU A 223 9.70 29.09 1.74
CA GLU A 223 10.20 27.73 2.02
C GLU A 223 10.03 26.78 0.84
N ALA A 224 8.95 26.88 0.05
CA ALA A 224 8.78 26.11 -1.17
C ALA A 224 9.89 26.40 -2.20
N SER A 225 10.34 27.66 -2.29
CA SER A 225 11.45 28.06 -3.18
C SER A 225 12.78 27.45 -2.73
N ASP A 226 13.05 27.47 -1.43
CA ASP A 226 14.26 26.89 -0.85
C ASP A 226 14.24 25.36 -0.92
N ALA A 227 13.07 24.74 -0.77
CA ALA A 227 12.86 23.31 -0.95
C ALA A 227 13.14 22.87 -2.39
N ASP A 228 12.70 23.63 -3.40
CA ASP A 228 13.01 23.35 -4.82
C ASP A 228 14.51 23.45 -5.12
N GLU A 229 15.20 24.46 -4.56
CA GLU A 229 16.65 24.57 -4.68
C GLU A 229 17.40 23.39 -4.03
N ARG A 230 16.94 22.93 -2.86
CA ARG A 230 17.51 21.77 -2.16
C ARG A 230 17.25 20.49 -2.96
N LEU A 231 16.03 20.30 -3.44
CA LEU A 231 15.61 19.15 -4.24
C LEU A 231 16.40 19.07 -5.54
N ALA A 232 16.54 20.17 -6.29
CA ALA A 232 17.30 20.19 -7.54
C ALA A 232 18.77 19.75 -7.35
N LYS A 233 19.41 20.15 -6.25
CA LYS A 233 20.78 19.74 -5.89
C LYS A 233 20.84 18.24 -5.55
N GLN A 234 19.86 17.71 -4.82
CA GLN A 234 19.78 16.30 -4.44
C GLN A 234 19.46 15.37 -5.62
N LEU A 235 18.51 15.74 -6.49
CA LEU A 235 18.17 14.97 -7.70
C LEU A 235 19.35 14.89 -8.69
N ALA A 236 20.11 15.98 -8.81
CA ALA A 236 21.35 15.98 -9.60
C ALA A 236 22.40 15.01 -9.03
N ALA A 237 22.61 15.00 -7.71
CA ALA A 237 23.52 14.06 -7.04
C ALA A 237 23.03 12.60 -7.08
N ALA A 238 21.72 12.37 -7.17
CA ALA A 238 21.13 11.05 -7.32
C ALA A 238 21.23 10.47 -8.75
N GLY A 239 21.71 11.26 -9.73
CA GLY A 239 21.79 10.85 -11.13
C GLY A 239 20.41 10.77 -11.83
N LEU A 240 19.39 11.42 -11.28
CA LEU A 240 18.02 11.44 -11.81
C LEU A 240 17.91 12.44 -12.97
N ILE A 241 18.41 12.03 -14.16
CA ILE A 241 18.48 12.86 -15.36
C ILE A 241 17.49 12.36 -16.43
N SER A 242 16.21 12.63 -16.21
CA SER A 242 15.22 12.78 -17.29
C SER A 242 14.16 13.80 -16.87
N GLY A 243 13.66 14.61 -17.81
CA GLY A 243 12.76 15.72 -17.50
C GLY A 243 11.46 15.26 -16.83
N GLU A 244 10.84 14.20 -17.35
CA GLU A 244 9.55 13.70 -16.85
C GLU A 244 9.66 13.12 -15.44
N GLN A 245 10.66 12.27 -15.17
CA GLN A 245 10.83 11.68 -13.83
C GLN A 245 11.14 12.75 -12.78
N ARG A 246 11.94 13.76 -13.13
CA ARG A 246 12.20 14.91 -12.26
C ARG A 246 10.92 15.66 -11.92
N LEU A 247 10.08 15.96 -12.93
CA LEU A 247 8.79 16.63 -12.73
C LEU A 247 7.83 15.82 -11.84
N VAL A 248 7.85 14.49 -11.91
CA VAL A 248 7.06 13.63 -11.01
C VAL A 248 7.51 13.77 -9.55
N VAL A 249 8.81 13.83 -9.28
CA VAL A 249 9.33 14.02 -7.92
C VAL A 249 9.05 15.44 -7.40
N GLU A 250 9.27 16.47 -8.22
CA GLU A 250 8.96 17.87 -7.88
C GLU A 250 7.48 18.02 -7.49
N ARG A 251 6.55 17.49 -8.31
CA ARG A 251 5.10 17.46 -7.99
C ARG A 251 4.78 16.75 -6.67
N ARG A 252 5.44 15.62 -6.40
CA ARG A 252 5.22 14.85 -5.17
C ARG A 252 5.72 15.61 -3.94
N VAL A 253 6.82 16.33 -4.05
CA VAL A 253 7.31 17.24 -3.00
C VAL A 253 6.33 18.41 -2.82
N HIS A 254 5.89 19.07 -3.88
CA HIS A 254 4.92 20.19 -3.81
C HIS A 254 3.60 19.78 -3.14
N ALA A 255 3.05 18.61 -3.49
CA ALA A 255 1.86 18.07 -2.86
C ALA A 255 2.08 17.80 -1.36
N ALA A 256 3.21 17.19 -0.98
CA ALA A 256 3.50 16.89 0.42
C ALA A 256 3.82 18.14 1.26
N LEU A 257 4.48 19.16 0.69
CA LEU A 257 4.68 20.45 1.35
C LEU A 257 3.34 21.15 1.63
N TRP A 258 2.35 20.97 0.75
CA TRP A 258 1.01 21.49 0.98
C TRP A 258 0.20 20.68 2.00
N GLU A 259 0.01 19.38 1.76
CA GLU A 259 -0.88 18.54 2.59
C GLU A 259 -0.27 18.18 3.95
N ASP A 260 0.94 17.59 3.94
CA ASP A 260 1.55 17.01 5.14
C ASP A 260 2.21 18.08 6.02
N VAL A 261 2.77 19.13 5.40
CA VAL A 261 3.47 20.21 6.11
C VAL A 261 2.52 21.38 6.42
N LEU A 262 2.12 22.18 5.44
CA LEU A 262 1.32 23.39 5.70
C LEU A 262 -0.07 23.06 6.27
N VAL A 263 -0.86 22.24 5.59
CA VAL A 263 -2.21 21.87 6.04
C VAL A 263 -2.15 21.02 7.32
N GLY A 264 -1.10 20.21 7.50
CA GLY A 264 -0.79 19.53 8.77
C GLY A 264 -0.62 20.52 9.93
N LEU A 265 0.32 21.45 9.83
CA LEU A 265 0.57 22.50 10.84
C LEU A 265 -0.69 23.34 11.12
N LEU A 266 -1.41 23.74 10.08
CA LEU A 266 -2.68 24.47 10.21
C LEU A 266 -3.75 23.66 10.94
N ARG A 267 -3.83 22.34 10.73
CA ARG A 267 -4.80 21.47 11.45
C ARG A 267 -4.44 21.29 12.92
N ASP A 268 -3.15 21.24 13.26
CA ASP A 268 -2.66 21.19 14.64
C ASP A 268 -3.01 22.49 15.39
N GLU A 269 -2.70 23.65 14.80
CA GLU A 269 -3.05 24.98 15.34
C GLU A 269 -4.56 25.28 15.39
N VAL A 270 -5.33 24.63 14.52
CA VAL A 270 -6.80 24.73 14.45
C VAL A 270 -7.48 23.49 15.07
N SER A 271 -6.79 22.80 15.99
CA SER A 271 -7.35 21.74 16.84
C SER A 271 -8.38 22.29 17.85
N ASP A 272 -9.29 21.45 18.36
CA ASP A 272 -10.39 21.90 19.22
C ASP A 272 -9.90 22.65 20.48
N ALA A 273 -8.79 22.20 21.07
CA ALA A 273 -8.20 22.82 22.24
C ALA A 273 -7.53 24.16 21.90
N MET A 274 -6.77 24.24 20.81
CA MET A 274 -6.08 25.46 20.39
C MET A 274 -7.05 26.55 19.96
N VAL A 275 -8.12 26.21 19.24
CA VAL A 275 -9.17 27.19 18.88
C VAL A 275 -9.88 27.72 20.12
N LEU A 276 -10.24 26.87 21.09
CA LEU A 276 -10.84 27.33 22.34
C LEU A 276 -9.89 28.21 23.16
N LEU A 277 -8.60 27.85 23.21
CA LEU A 277 -7.56 28.65 23.87
C LEU A 277 -7.45 30.06 23.24
N LYS A 278 -7.32 30.14 21.91
CA LYS A 278 -7.22 31.42 21.17
C LYS A 278 -8.50 32.27 21.34
N LEU A 279 -9.69 31.67 21.24
CA LEU A 279 -10.97 32.36 21.47
C LEU A 279 -11.10 32.88 22.91
N ARG A 280 -10.64 32.10 23.89
CA ARG A 280 -10.66 32.49 25.30
C ARG A 280 -9.69 33.63 25.58
N ALA A 281 -8.47 33.56 25.08
CA ALA A 281 -7.48 34.64 25.18
C ALA A 281 -8.05 35.95 24.62
N ALA A 282 -8.62 35.92 23.41
CA ALA A 282 -9.23 37.09 22.78
C ALA A 282 -10.40 37.72 23.59
N VAL A 283 -11.15 36.93 24.38
CA VAL A 283 -12.11 37.47 25.35
C VAL A 283 -11.41 38.05 26.57
N GLU A 284 -10.47 37.32 27.17
CA GLU A 284 -9.76 37.78 28.36
C GLU A 284 -9.00 39.09 28.10
N ASP A 285 -8.31 39.23 26.96
CA ASP A 285 -7.57 40.45 26.59
C ASP A 285 -8.47 41.69 26.53
N ARG A 286 -9.68 41.57 25.98
CA ARG A 286 -10.61 42.70 25.83
C ARG A 286 -11.53 42.92 27.03
N PHE A 287 -11.81 41.87 27.81
CA PHE A 287 -12.73 41.91 28.95
C PHE A 287 -12.02 42.12 30.29
N ARG A 288 -10.83 41.53 30.49
CA ARG A 288 -10.05 41.66 31.72
C ARG A 288 -9.03 42.80 31.67
N TYR A 289 -8.62 43.28 30.49
CA TYR A 289 -7.64 44.37 30.37
C TYR A 289 -8.20 45.59 29.61
N ASP A 290 -7.68 46.77 29.93
CA ASP A 290 -7.99 48.03 29.24
C ASP A 290 -7.18 48.19 27.94
N ALA A 291 -7.36 49.32 27.24
CA ALA A 291 -6.66 49.59 25.99
C ALA A 291 -5.14 49.84 26.17
N GLN A 292 -4.67 49.90 27.42
CA GLN A 292 -3.30 50.10 27.84
C GLN A 292 -2.68 48.80 28.38
N GLY A 293 -3.42 47.69 28.38
CA GLY A 293 -2.99 46.38 28.89
C GLY A 293 -3.02 46.26 30.41
N LEU A 294 -3.68 47.17 31.13
CA LEU A 294 -3.81 47.11 32.58
C LEU A 294 -5.08 46.34 32.98
N PRO A 295 -5.04 45.53 34.07
CA PRO A 295 -6.23 44.81 34.53
C PRO A 295 -7.38 45.74 34.94
N ARG A 296 -8.58 45.51 34.37
CA ARG A 296 -9.81 46.24 34.72
C ARG A 296 -10.28 45.86 36.12
N VAL A 297 -10.63 46.87 36.92
CA VAL A 297 -11.30 46.72 38.22
C VAL A 297 -12.74 47.16 38.07
N TRP A 298 -13.68 46.22 38.22
CA TRP A 298 -15.11 46.47 38.05
C TRP A 298 -15.73 47.23 39.23
N THR A 299 -16.46 48.31 38.94
CA THR A 299 -17.25 49.07 39.90
C THR A 299 -18.75 48.84 39.71
N PRO A 300 -19.61 49.06 40.73
CA PRO A 300 -21.06 48.92 40.61
C PRO A 300 -21.74 49.81 39.55
N SER A 301 -21.02 50.81 39.03
CA SER A 301 -21.47 51.73 37.97
C SER A 301 -21.11 51.29 36.55
N ASP A 302 -20.26 50.26 36.38
CA ASP A 302 -19.77 49.85 35.06
C ASP A 302 -20.74 48.90 34.34
N ASP A 303 -20.95 49.18 33.05
CA ASP A 303 -21.72 48.31 32.16
C ASP A 303 -20.87 47.10 31.72
N ILE A 304 -20.84 46.08 32.57
CA ILE A 304 -20.20 44.78 32.27
C ILE A 304 -20.90 44.08 31.11
N ASP A 305 -22.21 44.23 30.98
CA ASP A 305 -23.02 43.49 30.01
C ASP A 305 -22.67 43.94 28.57
N ALA A 306 -22.52 45.25 28.34
CA ALA A 306 -22.04 45.80 27.06
C ALA A 306 -20.57 45.47 26.78
N GLN A 307 -19.68 45.58 27.78
CA GLN A 307 -18.25 45.27 27.60
C GLN A 307 -18.02 43.78 27.29
N PHE A 308 -18.75 42.88 27.97
CA PHE A 308 -18.72 41.45 27.68
C PHE A 308 -19.29 41.14 26.28
N ALA A 309 -20.36 41.80 25.85
CA ALA A 309 -20.91 41.62 24.51
C ALA A 309 -19.89 41.99 23.41
N VAL A 310 -19.17 43.10 23.56
CA VAL A 310 -18.11 43.52 22.62
C VAL A 310 -16.96 42.52 22.60
N ALA A 311 -16.46 42.09 23.77
CA ALA A 311 -15.39 41.10 23.85
C ALA A 311 -15.80 39.77 23.20
N ARG A 312 -16.98 39.24 23.56
CA ARG A 312 -17.53 38.00 23.03
C ARG A 312 -17.72 38.00 21.52
N GLU A 313 -18.28 39.06 20.95
CA GLU A 313 -18.50 39.12 19.49
C GLU A 313 -17.19 39.30 18.73
N SER A 314 -16.21 40.04 19.28
CA SER A 314 -14.89 40.16 18.67
C SER A 314 -14.10 38.84 18.64
N ALA A 315 -14.14 38.05 19.72
CA ALA A 315 -13.56 36.70 19.72
C ALA A 315 -14.32 35.77 18.76
N ARG A 316 -15.66 35.85 18.72
CA ARG A 316 -16.49 35.07 17.79
C ARG A 316 -16.15 35.35 16.32
N ALA A 317 -15.77 36.58 15.97
CA ALA A 317 -15.37 36.97 14.62
C ALA A 317 -14.06 36.30 14.15
N LEU A 318 -13.21 35.80 15.06
CA LEU A 318 -12.04 34.99 14.71
C LEU A 318 -12.41 33.61 14.15
N LEU A 319 -13.54 33.03 14.61
CA LEU A 319 -13.90 31.66 14.27
C LEU A 319 -14.27 31.44 12.78
N PRO A 320 -14.90 32.39 12.07
CA PRO A 320 -14.98 32.36 10.60
C PRO A 320 -13.61 32.56 9.93
N ARG A 321 -12.76 33.46 10.44
CA ARG A 321 -11.43 33.76 9.86
C ARG A 321 -10.50 32.55 9.88
N LEU A 322 -10.53 31.76 10.95
CA LEU A 322 -9.77 30.51 11.09
C LEU A 322 -10.41 29.31 10.36
N SER A 323 -11.65 29.42 9.86
CA SER A 323 -12.37 28.27 9.30
C SER A 323 -11.95 27.87 7.89
N ARG A 324 -11.46 28.83 7.08
CA ARG A 324 -11.05 28.62 5.69
C ARG A 324 -9.78 29.42 5.38
N VAL A 325 -8.80 28.76 4.76
CA VAL A 325 -7.58 29.38 4.23
C VAL A 325 -7.94 30.32 3.09
N ASN A 326 -7.43 31.55 3.12
CA ASN A 326 -7.50 32.46 1.97
C ASN A 326 -6.24 32.34 1.12
N VAL A 327 -6.38 31.87 -0.12
CA VAL A 327 -5.27 31.62 -1.06
C VAL A 327 -5.01 32.82 -1.99
N GLU A 328 -5.98 33.73 -2.14
CA GLU A 328 -5.88 34.85 -3.08
C GLU A 328 -4.82 35.89 -2.70
N SER A 329 -4.28 35.81 -1.48
CA SER A 329 -3.21 36.66 -0.95
C SER A 329 -1.84 36.42 -1.60
N SER A 330 -1.52 35.20 -2.04
CA SER A 330 -0.20 34.89 -2.65
C SER A 330 -0.23 35.01 -4.18
N ALA A 331 0.85 35.59 -4.72
CA ALA A 331 1.06 35.69 -6.16
C ALA A 331 1.50 34.35 -6.79
N LYS A 332 2.29 33.52 -6.08
CA LYS A 332 2.68 32.18 -6.57
C LYS A 332 1.51 31.20 -6.54
N LEU A 333 0.65 31.28 -5.53
CA LEU A 333 -0.55 30.44 -5.41
C LEU A 333 -1.74 30.95 -6.22
N ARG A 334 -1.77 32.23 -6.64
CA ARG A 334 -2.62 32.65 -7.79
C ARG A 334 -2.25 31.93 -9.09
N LEU A 335 -1.00 31.48 -9.21
CA LEU A 335 -0.51 30.56 -10.23
C LEU A 335 -0.68 29.06 -9.81
N ALA A 336 -1.70 28.73 -8.99
CA ALA A 336 -2.00 27.36 -8.52
C ALA A 336 -2.07 26.29 -9.64
N ARG A 337 -2.36 26.67 -10.89
CA ARG A 337 -2.30 25.79 -12.07
C ARG A 337 -0.90 25.25 -12.41
N THR A 338 0.15 25.81 -11.82
CA THR A 338 1.55 25.43 -12.05
C THR A 338 2.24 24.78 -10.85
N PHE A 339 1.79 25.06 -9.62
CA PHE A 339 2.33 24.44 -8.40
C PHE A 339 1.65 23.11 -8.06
N PHE A 340 0.33 23.03 -8.24
CA PHE A 340 -0.41 21.79 -8.07
C PHE A 340 -0.53 21.04 -9.40
N PRO A 341 -0.41 19.69 -9.44
CA PRO A 341 -0.75 18.92 -10.63
C PRO A 341 -2.20 19.18 -11.02
N ALA A 342 -2.50 19.44 -12.30
CA ALA A 342 -3.92 19.57 -12.68
C ALA A 342 -4.65 18.24 -12.47
N GLY A 343 -5.91 18.33 -12.01
CA GLY A 343 -6.65 17.20 -11.44
C GLY A 343 -6.54 17.09 -9.91
N TYR A 344 -5.58 17.76 -9.27
CA TYR A 344 -5.49 17.82 -7.81
C TYR A 344 -6.46 18.87 -7.22
N GLU A 345 -7.55 18.41 -6.62
CA GLU A 345 -8.58 19.24 -6.00
C GLU A 345 -8.17 19.79 -4.62
N TYR A 346 -7.28 20.79 -4.58
CA TYR A 346 -6.86 21.42 -3.32
C TYR A 346 -7.99 22.13 -2.56
N GLU A 347 -9.14 22.41 -3.18
CA GLU A 347 -10.25 23.17 -2.56
C GLU A 347 -10.76 22.58 -1.24
N HIS A 348 -10.75 21.25 -1.11
CA HIS A 348 -11.19 20.56 0.10
C HIS A 348 -10.22 20.78 1.28
N THR A 349 -8.91 20.96 0.99
CA THR A 349 -7.88 21.24 2.00
C THR A 349 -8.00 22.65 2.59
N LEU A 350 -8.64 23.59 1.86
CA LEU A 350 -8.83 24.97 2.31
C LEU A 350 -9.79 25.08 3.50
N VAL A 351 -10.63 24.08 3.77
CA VAL A 351 -11.60 24.09 4.87
C VAL A 351 -11.01 23.41 6.11
N LEU A 352 -10.45 24.21 7.02
CA LEU A 352 -9.84 23.72 8.27
C LEU A 352 -10.90 23.39 9.34
N ILE A 353 -12.00 24.17 9.39
CA ILE A 353 -13.11 23.93 10.31
C ILE A 353 -14.40 23.73 9.52
N ALA A 354 -14.88 22.49 9.47
CA ALA A 354 -16.19 22.18 8.90
C ALA A 354 -17.33 22.95 9.60
N PRO A 355 -18.39 23.40 8.91
CA PRO A 355 -19.46 24.23 9.50
C PRO A 355 -20.17 23.61 10.71
N ALA A 356 -20.23 22.28 10.81
CA ALA A 356 -20.75 21.58 11.99
C ALA A 356 -19.82 21.76 13.21
N ARG A 357 -18.52 21.48 13.03
CA ARG A 357 -17.47 21.67 14.04
C ARG A 357 -17.41 23.12 14.52
N GLN A 358 -17.55 24.08 13.60
CA GLN A 358 -17.61 25.51 13.90
C GLN A 358 -18.75 25.86 14.86
N ARG A 359 -19.97 25.33 14.63
CA ARG A 359 -21.12 25.55 15.52
C ARG A 359 -20.90 24.95 16.91
N ASP A 360 -20.25 23.80 17.00
CA ASP A 360 -20.00 23.13 18.28
C ASP A 360 -18.86 23.79 19.08
N LEU A 361 -17.80 24.27 18.40
CA LEU A 361 -16.79 25.13 19.01
C LEU A 361 -17.41 26.43 19.54
N ALA A 362 -18.28 27.09 18.76
CA ALA A 362 -19.00 28.29 19.22
C ALA A 362 -19.88 28.03 20.47
N LYS A 363 -20.53 26.86 20.57
CA LYS A 363 -21.30 26.46 21.76
C LYS A 363 -20.41 26.20 22.98
N ARG A 364 -19.23 25.59 22.79
CA ARG A 364 -18.27 25.33 23.89
C ARG A 364 -17.68 26.64 24.39
N PHE A 365 -17.16 27.47 23.48
CA PHE A 365 -16.69 28.82 23.75
C PHE A 365 -17.72 29.67 24.51
N ALA A 366 -19.00 29.64 24.10
CA ALA A 366 -20.05 30.37 24.80
C ALA A 366 -20.13 30.01 26.30
N ARG A 367 -20.01 28.72 26.67
CA ARG A 367 -20.05 28.27 28.07
C ARG A 367 -18.83 28.74 28.87
N GLU A 368 -17.66 28.76 28.25
CA GLU A 368 -16.43 29.24 28.89
C GLU A 368 -16.44 30.76 29.07
N ALA A 369 -16.91 31.50 28.07
CA ALA A 369 -17.10 32.95 28.15
C ALA A 369 -18.17 33.33 29.20
N ASP A 370 -19.29 32.61 29.25
CA ASP A 370 -20.35 32.84 30.25
C ASP A 370 -19.82 32.60 31.68
N ALA A 371 -18.86 31.68 31.87
CA ALA A 371 -18.21 31.46 33.17
C ALA A 371 -17.31 32.65 33.58
N LEU A 372 -16.53 33.21 32.66
CA LEU A 372 -15.72 34.42 32.89
C LEU A 372 -16.60 35.63 33.25
N TYR A 373 -17.74 35.78 32.58
CA TYR A 373 -18.73 36.82 32.89
C TYR A 373 -19.32 36.65 34.29
N LEU A 374 -19.72 35.43 34.67
CA LEU A 374 -20.26 35.14 36.01
C LEU A 374 -19.23 35.36 37.12
N GLU A 375 -17.95 35.12 36.87
CA GLU A 375 -16.85 35.45 37.79
C GLU A 375 -16.75 36.97 38.00
N ALA A 376 -16.69 37.76 36.93
CA ALA A 376 -16.66 39.22 37.00
C ALA A 376 -17.88 39.78 37.75
N LYS A 377 -19.10 39.29 37.44
CA LYS A 377 -20.34 39.73 38.11
C LYS A 377 -20.39 39.38 39.60
N ARG A 378 -19.75 38.28 40.01
CA ARG A 378 -19.61 37.92 41.44
C ARG A 378 -18.62 38.84 42.17
N SER A 379 -17.54 39.25 41.52
CA SER A 379 -16.53 40.14 42.13
C SER A 379 -17.05 41.54 42.46
N MET A 380 -18.07 42.03 41.73
CA MET A 380 -18.78 43.28 42.07
C MET A 380 -19.54 43.21 43.41
N VAL A 381 -20.00 42.02 43.80
CA VAL A 381 -20.84 41.83 45.01
C VAL A 381 -19.94 41.69 46.22
N THR A 382 -19.30 42.79 46.60
CA THR A 382 -18.58 42.91 47.87
C THR A 382 -19.58 42.79 49.01
N THR A 383 -19.71 41.59 49.56
CA THR A 383 -20.53 41.33 50.75
C THR A 383 -19.87 42.00 51.94
N HIS A 384 -20.21 43.27 52.19
CA HIS A 384 -19.80 43.96 53.40
C HIS A 384 -20.36 43.19 54.61
N GLY A 385 -19.47 42.48 55.32
CA GLY A 385 -19.79 41.73 56.54
C GLY A 385 -20.12 42.67 57.69
N LYS A 386 -21.24 43.39 57.60
CA LYS A 386 -21.80 44.18 58.70
C LYS A 386 -22.29 43.19 59.76
N VAL A 387 -21.58 43.14 60.89
CA VAL A 387 -21.98 42.35 62.06
C VAL A 387 -23.42 42.73 62.41
N PRO A 388 -24.38 41.77 62.41
CA PRO A 388 -25.78 42.10 62.62
C PRO A 388 -26.00 42.76 63.98
N ALA A 389 -26.84 43.79 64.05
CA ALA A 389 -27.07 44.56 65.28
C ALA A 389 -27.56 43.69 66.46
N TRP A 390 -28.28 42.58 66.19
CA TRP A 390 -28.68 41.62 67.21
C TRP A 390 -27.50 40.89 67.86
N VAL A 391 -26.37 40.71 67.16
CA VAL A 391 -25.14 40.14 67.74
C VAL A 391 -24.54 41.11 68.75
N LEU A 392 -24.56 42.42 68.46
CA LEU A 392 -24.12 43.44 69.42
C LEU A 392 -25.03 43.48 70.66
N VAL A 393 -26.34 43.37 70.47
CA VAL A 393 -27.32 43.27 71.57
C VAL A 393 -27.10 42.00 72.41
N LEU A 394 -26.85 40.86 71.78
CA LEU A 394 -26.48 39.62 72.49
C LEU A 394 -25.17 39.75 73.25
N LEU A 395 -24.15 40.37 72.66
CA LEU A 395 -22.85 40.56 73.30
C LEU A 395 -22.98 41.45 74.56
N VAL A 396 -23.84 42.47 74.51
CA VAL A 396 -24.18 43.28 75.70
C VAL A 396 -24.97 42.45 76.73
N LEU A 397 -25.99 41.69 76.33
CA LEU A 397 -26.84 40.94 77.26
C LEU A 397 -26.14 39.75 77.92
N LEU A 398 -25.46 38.89 77.13
CA LEU A 398 -24.71 37.74 77.66
C LEU A 398 -23.43 38.19 78.36
N GLY A 399 -22.74 39.20 77.81
CA GLY A 399 -21.51 39.75 78.38
C GLY A 399 -21.73 40.65 79.60
N TRP A 400 -22.98 40.97 79.97
CA TRP A 400 -23.28 41.89 81.07
C TRP A 400 -22.66 41.45 82.40
N ASN A 401 -22.77 40.15 82.73
CA ASN A 401 -22.22 39.62 83.98
C ASN A 401 -20.69 39.74 84.03
N GLU A 402 -20.00 39.47 82.93
CA GLU A 402 -18.54 39.58 82.85
C GLU A 402 -18.07 41.05 82.82
N ALA A 403 -18.80 41.93 82.11
CA ALA A 403 -18.54 43.36 82.11
C ALA A 403 -18.66 43.96 83.53
N MET A 404 -19.67 43.52 84.29
CA MET A 404 -19.84 43.89 85.71
C MET A 404 -18.76 43.25 86.59
N ALA A 405 -18.39 41.98 86.37
CA ALA A 405 -17.31 41.34 87.11
C ALA A 405 -15.95 42.05 86.92
N VAL A 406 -15.68 42.56 85.72
CA VAL A 406 -14.51 43.39 85.41
C VAL A 406 -14.56 44.76 86.09
N LEU A 407 -15.72 45.41 86.10
CA LEU A 407 -15.91 46.75 86.69
C LEU A 407 -15.82 46.77 88.22
N PHE A 408 -16.38 45.75 88.89
CA PHE A 408 -16.45 45.67 90.35
C PHE A 408 -15.30 44.89 90.99
N ASN A 409 -14.44 44.23 90.22
CA ASN A 409 -13.20 43.65 90.73
C ASN A 409 -12.02 44.63 90.50
N PRO A 410 -11.38 45.16 91.56
CA PRO A 410 -10.33 46.17 91.40
C PRO A 410 -9.10 45.67 90.61
N LEU A 411 -8.81 44.37 90.62
CA LEU A 411 -7.72 43.79 89.82
C LEU A 411 -8.02 43.79 88.32
N TYR A 412 -9.24 43.41 87.94
CA TYR A 412 -9.64 43.38 86.53
C TYR A 412 -9.84 44.78 85.95
N LEU A 413 -10.36 45.73 86.74
CA LEU A 413 -10.47 47.13 86.33
C LEU A 413 -9.08 47.73 86.03
N VAL A 414 -8.09 47.53 86.91
CA VAL A 414 -6.71 48.00 86.69
C VAL A 414 -6.08 47.34 85.47
N LEU A 415 -6.30 46.03 85.26
CA LEU A 415 -5.82 45.32 84.08
C LEU A 415 -6.39 45.92 82.79
N VAL A 416 -7.71 46.15 82.73
CA VAL A 416 -8.38 46.73 81.55
C VAL A 416 -7.97 48.18 81.33
N CYS A 417 -7.75 48.98 82.37
CA CYS A 417 -7.19 50.32 82.23
C CYS A 417 -5.74 50.30 81.70
N MET A 418 -4.90 49.33 82.11
CA MET A 418 -3.54 49.18 81.55
C MET A 418 -3.55 48.74 80.09
N VAL A 419 -4.34 47.72 79.72
CA VAL A 419 -4.46 47.23 78.34
C VAL A 419 -5.07 48.31 77.44
N GLY A 420 -6.12 49.00 77.92
CA GLY A 420 -6.75 50.12 77.22
C GLY A 420 -5.80 51.31 77.04
N GLY A 421 -5.02 51.66 78.07
CA GLY A 421 -3.99 52.69 77.99
C GLY A 421 -2.88 52.33 76.98
N ALA A 422 -2.40 51.09 76.99
CA ALA A 422 -1.43 50.60 76.01
C ALA A 422 -1.99 50.63 74.58
N ALA A 423 -3.24 50.21 74.38
CA ALA A 423 -3.91 50.27 73.08
C ALA A 423 -4.14 51.72 72.60
N LEU A 424 -4.45 52.64 73.52
CA LEU A 424 -4.59 54.07 73.23
C LEU A 424 -3.24 54.68 72.80
N VAL A 425 -2.13 54.33 73.48
CA VAL A 425 -0.77 54.73 73.10
C VAL A 425 -0.40 54.18 71.71
N VAL A 426 -0.67 52.91 71.43
CA VAL A 426 -0.44 52.30 70.10
C VAL A 426 -1.27 53.01 69.02
N HIS A 427 -2.50 53.42 69.33
CA HIS A 427 -3.37 54.15 68.40
C HIS A 427 -2.90 55.59 68.16
N LEU A 428 -2.55 56.34 69.21
CA LEU A 428 -1.98 57.69 69.13
C LEU A 428 -0.65 57.74 68.36
N LEU A 429 0.17 56.70 68.48
CA LEU A 429 1.45 56.58 67.76
C LEU A 429 1.33 55.93 66.37
N GLY A 430 0.12 55.53 65.93
CA GLY A 430 -0.11 54.87 64.64
C GLY A 430 0.55 53.48 64.50
N MET A 431 0.97 52.85 65.62
CA MET A 431 1.85 51.68 65.64
C MET A 431 1.14 50.32 65.43
N TRP A 432 -0.14 50.32 65.03
CA TRP A 432 -0.90 49.09 64.78
C TRP A 432 -0.24 48.17 63.74
N GLY A 433 0.32 48.72 62.66
CA GLY A 433 1.06 47.96 61.65
C GLY A 433 2.32 47.27 62.22
N PRO A 434 3.26 48.01 62.81
CA PRO A 434 4.41 47.44 63.52
C PRO A 434 4.04 46.41 64.60
N LEU A 435 3.02 46.67 65.41
CA LEU A 435 2.58 45.76 66.47
C LEU A 435 2.09 44.42 65.92
N LEU A 436 1.26 44.43 64.87
CA LEU A 436 0.76 43.21 64.23
C LEU A 436 1.88 42.40 63.59
N ARG A 437 2.88 43.06 62.98
CA ARG A 437 4.06 42.38 62.42
C ARG A 437 4.94 41.77 63.52
N ALA A 438 5.14 42.47 64.63
CA ALA A 438 5.87 41.94 65.79
C ALA A 438 5.14 40.74 66.42
N ALA A 439 3.82 40.82 66.60
CA ALA A 439 3.01 39.72 67.10
C ALA A 439 3.07 38.47 66.19
N GLY A 440 3.05 38.65 64.86
CA GLY A 440 3.28 37.58 63.89
C GLY A 440 4.70 36.99 63.93
N GLY A 441 5.70 37.75 64.40
CA GLY A 441 7.04 37.23 64.70
C GLY A 441 7.05 36.33 65.93
N PHE A 442 6.33 36.69 66.99
CA PHE A 442 6.25 35.89 68.22
C PHE A 442 5.49 34.56 68.03
N THR A 443 4.49 34.49 67.15
CA THR A 443 3.83 33.21 66.84
C THR A 443 4.76 32.25 66.09
N GLY A 444 5.65 32.76 65.23
CA GLY A 444 6.71 31.94 64.60
C GLY A 444 7.68 31.36 65.63
N VAL A 445 8.17 32.17 66.58
CA VAL A 445 9.09 31.71 67.63
C VAL A 445 8.42 30.71 68.59
N ALA A 446 7.17 30.95 69.00
CA ALA A 446 6.42 30.01 69.84
C ALA A 446 6.10 28.70 69.11
N SER A 447 5.73 28.78 67.82
CA SER A 447 5.55 27.62 66.95
C SER A 447 6.82 26.77 66.91
N ASP A 448 7.98 27.36 66.58
CA ASP A 448 9.25 26.64 66.50
C ASP A 448 9.65 25.96 67.83
N GLN A 449 9.37 26.60 68.96
CA GLN A 449 9.73 26.07 70.27
C GLN A 449 8.79 24.92 70.69
N VAL A 450 7.49 25.02 70.38
CA VAL A 450 6.52 23.93 70.54
C VAL A 450 6.81 22.79 69.54
N HIS A 451 7.21 23.10 68.31
CA HIS A 451 7.53 22.10 67.29
C HIS A 451 8.82 21.35 67.60
N ARG A 452 9.82 22.01 68.21
CA ARG A 452 11.03 21.35 68.76
C ARG A 452 10.68 20.41 69.91
N LEU A 453 9.89 20.86 70.89
CA LEU A 453 9.43 20.01 72.00
C LEU A 453 8.56 18.83 71.53
N LEU A 454 7.71 19.02 70.53
CA LEU A 454 6.92 17.95 69.91
C LEU A 454 7.79 16.97 69.12
N VAL A 455 8.80 17.43 68.37
CA VAL A 455 9.72 16.54 67.64
C VAL A 455 10.60 15.76 68.62
N GLU A 456 11.04 16.37 69.73
CA GLU A 456 11.80 15.71 70.80
C GLU A 456 10.94 14.69 71.58
N ALA A 457 9.64 14.93 71.71
CA ALA A 457 8.68 13.97 72.29
C ALA A 457 8.30 12.83 71.32
N VAL A 458 8.07 13.13 70.04
CA VAL A 458 7.66 12.15 69.02
C VAL A 458 8.80 11.19 68.67
N ASN A 459 10.05 11.66 68.66
CA ASN A 459 11.23 10.81 68.44
C ASN A 459 11.53 9.83 69.61
N ARG A 460 10.72 9.80 70.67
CA ARG A 460 10.81 8.81 71.77
C ARG A 460 9.85 7.62 71.65
N THR A 461 9.02 7.54 70.60
CA THR A 461 8.04 6.45 70.44
C THR A 461 8.07 5.85 69.03
N GLU A 462 8.38 4.56 68.94
CA GLU A 462 8.44 3.82 67.67
C GLU A 462 7.06 3.61 67.00
N PRO A 463 6.99 3.51 65.66
CA PRO A 463 5.73 3.35 64.92
C PRO A 463 5.31 1.88 64.73
N VAL A 464 4.02 1.58 64.93
CA VAL A 464 3.41 0.27 64.61
C VAL A 464 2.24 0.43 63.61
N LYS A 465 2.16 -0.50 62.65
CA LYS A 465 1.27 -0.49 61.47
C LYS A 465 -0.21 -0.77 61.80
N PRO A 466 -1.19 -0.21 61.05
CA PRO A 466 -2.60 -0.55 61.19
C PRO A 466 -3.07 -1.69 60.24
N ARG A 467 -4.08 -2.48 60.66
CA ARG A 467 -4.77 -3.49 59.82
C ARG A 467 -6.27 -3.60 60.13
N LYS A 468 -7.10 -3.25 59.13
CA LYS A 468 -8.47 -3.74 58.80
C LYS A 468 -9.66 -3.69 59.80
N SER A 469 -10.74 -3.04 59.32
CA SER A 469 -12.10 -3.59 59.00
C SER A 469 -13.37 -3.21 59.80
N SER A 470 -14.45 -2.96 59.01
CA SER A 470 -15.90 -3.19 59.30
C SER A 470 -16.63 -2.21 60.26
N SER A 471 -17.95 -1.91 60.16
CA SER A 471 -19.00 -2.19 59.14
C SER A 471 -20.26 -1.28 59.29
N GLY A 472 -21.06 -1.16 58.21
CA GLY A 472 -22.55 -1.16 58.22
C GLY A 472 -23.29 0.19 58.42
N LYS A 473 -24.51 0.44 57.91
CA LYS A 473 -25.54 -0.34 57.15
C LYS A 473 -26.53 0.62 56.43
N ARG A 474 -27.14 0.19 55.30
CA ARG A 474 -28.60 0.36 54.99
C ARG A 474 -29.04 -0.57 53.83
N VAL A 475 -30.33 -0.96 53.81
CA VAL A 475 -30.93 -2.22 53.25
C VAL A 475 -32.45 -1.96 52.98
N PRO A 476 -33.28 -2.77 52.27
CA PRO A 476 -33.28 -3.25 50.85
C PRO A 476 -34.68 -3.24 50.14
N LYS A 477 -34.77 -3.76 48.90
CA LYS A 477 -35.75 -4.76 48.31
C LYS A 477 -35.82 -4.65 46.77
N LYS A 478 -36.15 -5.67 45.94
CA LYS A 478 -36.06 -7.15 45.99
C LYS A 478 -36.38 -7.73 44.57
N GLU A 479 -35.99 -9.01 44.34
CA GLU A 479 -36.51 -10.03 43.40
C GLU A 479 -35.73 -10.29 42.09
N SER A 480 -35.54 -11.54 41.61
CA SER A 480 -35.37 -12.87 42.26
C SER A 480 -34.95 -13.91 41.20
N ASP A 481 -34.03 -14.83 41.53
CA ASP A 481 -33.46 -15.81 40.60
C ASP A 481 -34.25 -17.14 40.47
N THR A 482 -34.02 -17.86 39.36
CA THR A 482 -34.11 -19.35 39.32
C THR A 482 -33.04 -19.98 38.41
N GLU A 483 -32.37 -21.02 38.93
CA GLU A 483 -31.40 -21.95 38.31
C GLU A 483 -32.08 -23.03 37.40
N ILE A 484 -31.47 -23.90 36.58
CA ILE A 484 -30.07 -24.35 36.26
C ILE A 484 -30.12 -24.89 34.77
N GLU A 485 -29.07 -24.98 33.91
CA GLU A 485 -28.10 -26.09 33.76
C GLU A 485 -27.15 -25.92 32.50
N TYR A 486 -26.06 -26.72 32.44
CA TYR A 486 -25.03 -26.98 31.37
C TYR A 486 -25.38 -26.72 29.87
N THR A 487 -24.47 -26.48 28.89
CA THR A 487 -23.05 -26.92 28.67
C THR A 487 -22.32 -26.05 27.61
N ASP A 488 -20.97 -26.07 27.58
CA ASP A 488 -20.09 -25.60 26.46
C ASP A 488 -19.82 -26.75 25.46
N PRO A 489 -19.75 -26.58 24.11
CA PRO A 489 -18.48 -26.15 23.46
C PRO A 489 -18.54 -25.37 22.11
N ARG A 490 -17.50 -24.55 21.88
CA ARG A 490 -16.82 -24.19 20.58
C ARG A 490 -17.42 -23.14 19.59
N ARG A 491 -16.55 -22.14 19.34
CA ARG A 491 -16.16 -21.46 18.06
C ARG A 491 -17.21 -20.79 17.14
N SER A 492 -16.82 -19.55 16.77
CA SER A 492 -17.14 -18.78 15.55
C SER A 492 -18.55 -18.20 15.38
N SER A 493 -18.62 -16.85 15.33
CA SER A 493 -19.43 -16.05 14.39
C SER A 493 -19.42 -14.54 14.75
N ILE A 494 -18.38 -13.81 14.32
CA ILE A 494 -18.50 -12.34 14.21
C ILE A 494 -19.15 -12.06 12.85
N SER A 495 -20.49 -12.05 12.83
CA SER A 495 -21.27 -11.77 11.63
C SER A 495 -22.67 -11.28 11.99
N LYS A 496 -22.83 -9.95 12.14
CA LYS A 496 -24.09 -9.17 11.97
C LYS A 496 -23.93 -7.71 12.39
N ARG A 497 -23.35 -6.89 11.53
CA ARG A 497 -23.62 -5.43 11.43
C ARG A 497 -23.29 -4.94 10.02
N LEU A 498 -24.15 -5.31 9.06
CA LEU A 498 -24.35 -4.67 7.75
C LEU A 498 -25.53 -5.37 7.07
N VAL A 499 -26.76 -5.02 7.47
CA VAL A 499 -28.01 -5.42 6.78
C VAL A 499 -28.97 -4.23 6.85
N LYS A 500 -28.76 -3.24 5.97
CA LYS A 500 -29.83 -2.31 5.51
C LYS A 500 -29.43 -1.38 4.35
N LYS A 501 -29.27 -1.91 3.15
CA LYS A 501 -29.75 -1.34 1.87
C LYS A 501 -29.41 -2.29 0.71
N GLU A 502 -30.00 -2.03 -0.46
CA GLU A 502 -29.75 -2.74 -1.73
C GLU A 502 -30.25 -4.20 -1.76
N SER A 503 -31.57 -4.34 -1.60
CA SER A 503 -32.34 -5.14 -2.57
C SER A 503 -32.98 -4.18 -3.57
N ASP A 504 -33.36 -4.70 -4.74
CA ASP A 504 -34.09 -4.01 -5.82
C ASP A 504 -33.20 -3.11 -6.72
N ILE A 505 -32.41 -3.77 -7.57
CA ILE A 505 -32.00 -3.21 -8.87
C ILE A 505 -32.85 -3.94 -9.93
N GLU A 506 -33.90 -3.28 -10.42
CA GLU A 506 -34.58 -3.72 -11.64
C GLU A 506 -33.67 -3.41 -12.84
N MET A 507 -33.40 -4.41 -13.68
CA MET A 507 -32.63 -4.19 -14.91
C MET A 507 -33.53 -3.60 -16.00
N GLU A 508 -33.52 -2.28 -16.14
CA GLU A 508 -34.14 -1.58 -17.27
C GLU A 508 -33.43 -1.91 -18.59
N PRO A 509 -34.15 -1.90 -19.74
CA PRO A 509 -33.54 -2.11 -21.05
C PRO A 509 -32.66 -0.93 -21.49
N LEU A 510 -31.54 -1.24 -22.15
CA LEU A 510 -30.49 -0.30 -22.57
C LEU A 510 -31.02 0.97 -23.30
N GLY A 511 -30.33 2.09 -23.08
CA GLY A 511 -30.75 3.42 -23.51
C GLY A 511 -29.60 4.31 -24.00
N LYS A 512 -29.28 4.20 -25.30
CA LYS A 512 -28.49 5.05 -26.21
C LYS A 512 -27.11 5.61 -25.81
N ASP A 513 -26.79 5.87 -24.55
CA ASP A 513 -25.47 6.29 -24.06
C ASP A 513 -24.78 5.15 -23.25
N ASP A 514 -24.88 3.92 -23.78
CA ASP A 514 -24.60 2.65 -23.10
C ASP A 514 -23.10 2.23 -23.03
N SER A 515 -22.16 3.15 -22.76
CA SER A 515 -20.71 2.85 -22.72
C SER A 515 -20.13 2.53 -21.33
N ILE A 516 -20.85 2.81 -20.24
CA ILE A 516 -20.31 2.72 -18.88
C ILE A 516 -20.48 1.30 -18.32
N LEU A 517 -19.40 0.52 -18.36
CA LEU A 517 -19.34 -0.79 -17.74
C LEU A 517 -19.34 -0.73 -16.19
N PRO A 518 -19.92 -1.73 -15.49
CA PRO A 518 -19.96 -1.74 -14.02
C PRO A 518 -18.57 -1.78 -13.37
N LYS A 519 -18.42 -1.11 -12.21
CA LYS A 519 -17.15 -1.10 -11.44
C LYS A 519 -16.59 -2.49 -11.12
N TRP A 520 -17.45 -3.47 -10.83
CA TRP A 520 -17.02 -4.84 -10.55
C TRP A 520 -16.35 -5.52 -11.76
N TYR A 521 -16.72 -5.13 -12.98
CA TYR A 521 -16.13 -5.69 -14.20
C TYR A 521 -14.69 -5.17 -14.39
N ALA A 522 -14.38 -3.95 -13.95
CA ALA A 522 -13.01 -3.43 -13.92
C ALA A 522 -12.09 -4.28 -13.02
N GLU A 523 -12.57 -4.57 -11.80
CA GLU A 523 -11.88 -5.45 -10.84
C GLU A 523 -11.75 -6.88 -11.38
N ALA A 524 -12.81 -7.42 -12.00
CA ALA A 524 -12.78 -8.75 -12.61
C ALA A 524 -11.77 -8.83 -13.77
N LYS A 525 -11.74 -7.82 -14.64
CA LYS A 525 -10.77 -7.70 -15.75
C LYS A 525 -9.35 -7.55 -15.22
N PHE A 526 -9.13 -6.85 -14.10
CA PHE A 526 -7.84 -6.81 -13.39
C PHE A 526 -7.42 -8.20 -12.89
N LEU A 527 -8.28 -8.93 -12.18
CA LEU A 527 -7.99 -10.26 -11.63
C LEU A 527 -7.71 -11.31 -12.71
N GLN A 528 -8.47 -11.27 -13.82
CA GLN A 528 -8.22 -12.03 -15.04
C GLN A 528 -6.88 -11.64 -15.67
N SER A 529 -6.54 -10.35 -15.70
CA SER A 529 -5.23 -9.85 -16.10
C SER A 529 -4.15 -10.52 -15.25
N GLU A 530 -4.27 -10.51 -13.93
CA GLU A 530 -3.23 -11.02 -13.03
C GLU A 530 -3.00 -12.53 -13.19
N SER A 531 -4.05 -13.35 -13.26
CA SER A 531 -3.90 -14.80 -13.48
C SER A 531 -3.28 -15.14 -14.83
N MET A 532 -3.59 -14.36 -15.87
CA MET A 532 -2.96 -14.52 -17.18
C MET A 532 -1.45 -14.23 -17.17
N ARG A 533 -0.93 -13.41 -16.23
CA ARG A 533 0.52 -13.27 -16.01
C ARG A 533 1.11 -14.54 -15.39
N MET A 534 0.43 -15.12 -14.40
CA MET A 534 0.90 -16.32 -13.69
C MET A 534 0.92 -17.61 -14.54
N VAL A 535 0.22 -17.63 -15.68
CA VAL A 535 0.06 -18.82 -16.53
C VAL A 535 0.98 -18.80 -17.77
N ALA A 536 1.68 -17.70 -18.05
CA ALA A 536 2.36 -17.47 -19.33
C ALA A 536 3.89 -17.24 -19.25
N ASP A 537 4.66 -18.31 -19.49
CA ASP A 537 6.14 -18.28 -19.55
C ASP A 537 6.75 -17.52 -20.76
N THR A 538 5.94 -17.06 -21.71
CA THR A 538 6.39 -16.33 -22.93
C THR A 538 5.90 -14.88 -23.00
N THR A 539 5.36 -14.35 -21.89
CA THR A 539 4.80 -13.00 -21.83
C THR A 539 5.75 -12.04 -21.15
N ASP A 540 6.44 -11.24 -21.98
CA ASP A 540 7.08 -10.02 -21.50
C ASP A 540 5.99 -9.03 -21.05
N ASN A 541 6.09 -8.54 -19.82
CA ASN A 541 5.26 -7.45 -19.34
C ASN A 541 5.98 -6.13 -19.61
N PHE A 542 5.33 -5.23 -20.35
CA PHE A 542 5.67 -3.83 -20.35
C PHE A 542 4.88 -3.08 -19.28
N ILE A 543 5.39 -1.90 -18.94
CA ILE A 543 4.73 -0.92 -18.07
C ILE A 543 3.27 -0.66 -18.54
N PHE A 544 3.00 -0.71 -19.85
CA PHE A 544 1.70 -0.38 -20.46
C PHE A 544 1.00 -1.54 -21.20
N GLY A 545 1.54 -2.77 -21.19
CA GLY A 545 1.05 -3.82 -22.09
C GLY A 545 1.70 -5.20 -21.94
N ARG A 546 1.21 -6.16 -22.71
CA ARG A 546 1.58 -7.59 -22.61
C ARG A 546 1.81 -8.19 -23.98
N ILE A 547 2.91 -8.92 -24.14
CA ILE A 547 3.15 -9.66 -25.38
C ILE A 547 2.62 -11.08 -25.26
N PHE A 548 1.73 -11.47 -26.17
CA PHE A 548 1.37 -12.88 -26.34
C PHE A 548 2.27 -13.50 -27.42
N ARG A 549 3.50 -13.88 -27.06
CA ARG A 549 4.38 -14.64 -27.97
C ARG A 549 3.92 -16.09 -28.04
N THR A 550 3.29 -16.49 -29.14
CA THR A 550 2.94 -17.90 -29.45
C THR A 550 3.94 -18.46 -30.46
N PRO A 551 4.79 -19.45 -30.09
CA PRO A 551 5.97 -19.81 -30.90
C PRO A 551 5.72 -20.33 -32.33
N THR A 552 4.48 -20.67 -32.70
CA THR A 552 4.18 -21.50 -33.87
C THR A 552 3.23 -20.89 -34.91
N ASN A 553 2.73 -19.66 -34.74
CA ASN A 553 1.84 -19.03 -35.74
C ASN A 553 2.00 -17.50 -35.78
N ARG A 554 2.49 -16.95 -36.89
CA ARG A 554 2.63 -15.50 -37.12
C ARG A 554 1.47 -14.86 -37.87
N GLU A 555 0.60 -15.64 -38.48
CA GLU A 555 -0.36 -15.15 -39.48
C GLU A 555 -1.75 -14.86 -38.89
N HIS A 556 -2.10 -15.52 -37.78
CA HIS A 556 -3.45 -15.50 -37.20
C HIS A 556 -3.65 -14.35 -36.20
N ARG A 557 -4.87 -13.78 -36.16
CA ARG A 557 -5.21 -12.54 -35.42
C ARG A 557 -4.95 -12.65 -33.91
N ASP A 558 -5.22 -13.81 -33.32
CA ASP A 558 -5.02 -14.05 -31.89
C ASP A 558 -3.59 -14.49 -31.52
N ALA A 559 -2.74 -14.75 -32.52
CA ALA A 559 -1.39 -15.29 -32.34
C ALA A 559 -0.32 -14.22 -32.57
N ASN A 560 0.68 -14.12 -31.69
CA ASN A 560 1.73 -13.10 -31.74
C ASN A 560 1.20 -11.66 -31.81
N HIS A 561 0.34 -11.30 -30.85
CA HIS A 561 -0.16 -9.93 -30.68
C HIS A 561 0.32 -9.29 -29.38
N LEU A 562 0.61 -7.99 -29.43
CA LEU A 562 0.82 -7.15 -28.25
C LEU A 562 -0.55 -6.66 -27.75
N ARG A 563 -1.04 -7.08 -26.58
CA ARG A 563 -2.27 -6.52 -25.99
C ARG A 563 -1.92 -5.40 -25.01
N MET A 564 -2.38 -4.20 -25.31
CA MET A 564 -2.20 -3.03 -24.44
C MET A 564 -3.53 -2.69 -23.78
N SER A 565 -3.65 -3.00 -22.50
CA SER A 565 -4.86 -2.78 -21.71
C SER A 565 -4.71 -1.51 -20.90
N PHE A 566 -5.31 -0.43 -21.40
CA PHE A 566 -5.31 0.88 -20.75
C PHE A 566 -6.40 0.99 -19.66
N CYS A 567 -7.05 -0.11 -19.31
CA CYS A 567 -8.08 -0.22 -18.28
C CYS A 567 -7.55 -0.26 -16.84
N HIS A 568 -6.26 -0.05 -16.60
CA HIS A 568 -5.66 -0.10 -15.27
C HIS A 568 -5.65 1.27 -14.60
N LEU A 569 -6.20 1.35 -13.38
CA LEU A 569 -6.27 2.55 -12.51
C LEU A 569 -4.90 3.08 -12.04
N GLU A 570 -3.80 2.43 -12.44
CA GLU A 570 -2.42 2.78 -12.07
C GLU A 570 -1.64 3.32 -13.28
N PHE A 571 -2.21 4.32 -13.96
CA PHE A 571 -1.43 5.29 -14.74
C PHE A 571 -1.64 6.71 -14.23
N PRO A 572 -0.58 7.54 -14.14
CA PRO A 572 -0.75 8.94 -13.86
C PRO A 572 -1.40 9.59 -15.09
N TRP A 573 -2.62 10.07 -14.90
CA TRP A 573 -3.26 10.95 -15.86
C TRP A 573 -2.35 12.17 -16.06
N ASP A 574 -2.05 12.48 -17.32
CA ASP A 574 -1.41 13.75 -17.63
C ASP A 574 -2.40 14.90 -17.34
N CYS A 575 -1.86 16.01 -16.89
CA CYS A 575 -2.62 17.15 -16.38
C CYS A 575 -3.34 17.97 -17.48
N ASN A 576 -3.36 17.49 -18.73
CA ASN A 576 -4.08 18.10 -19.85
C ASN A 576 -5.17 17.19 -20.44
N GLY A 577 -5.38 15.99 -19.88
CA GLY A 577 -6.33 15.00 -20.42
C GLY A 577 -5.84 14.34 -21.70
N VAL A 578 -4.53 14.40 -21.97
CA VAL A 578 -3.89 13.61 -23.03
C VAL A 578 -3.37 12.34 -22.37
N LEU A 579 -3.61 11.17 -22.98
CA LEU A 579 -2.96 9.97 -22.46
C LEU A 579 -1.44 10.11 -22.51
N ALA A 580 -0.76 9.43 -21.58
CA ALA A 580 0.65 9.13 -21.72
C ALA A 580 0.93 8.66 -23.16
N ASP A 581 1.74 9.46 -23.87
CA ASP A 581 2.05 9.25 -25.28
C ASP A 581 2.50 7.78 -25.43
N PRO A 582 1.87 6.97 -26.31
CA PRO A 582 2.22 5.56 -26.44
C PRO A 582 3.75 5.46 -26.58
N PRO A 583 4.46 4.74 -25.69
CA PRO A 583 5.91 4.88 -25.49
C PRO A 583 6.63 5.10 -26.80
N CYS A 584 7.52 6.09 -26.87
CA CYS A 584 8.09 6.57 -28.14
C CYS A 584 8.73 5.44 -28.98
N ASP A 585 9.07 4.34 -28.32
CA ASP A 585 9.64 3.13 -28.88
C ASP A 585 8.65 1.97 -29.15
N ILE A 586 7.31 2.06 -29.02
CA ILE A 586 6.41 0.91 -29.28
C ILE A 586 6.65 0.30 -30.67
N ALA A 587 6.76 1.12 -31.71
CA ALA A 587 7.06 0.63 -33.06
C ALA A 587 8.44 -0.07 -33.14
N ARG A 588 9.42 0.37 -32.34
CA ARG A 588 10.73 -0.27 -32.22
C ARG A 588 10.62 -1.58 -31.45
N ILE A 589 9.97 -1.59 -30.29
CA ILE A 589 9.72 -2.75 -29.43
C ILE A 589 8.99 -3.86 -30.19
N ALA A 590 7.88 -3.50 -30.85
CA ALA A 590 7.09 -4.40 -31.69
C ALA A 590 7.96 -5.06 -32.78
N LYS A 591 8.80 -4.26 -33.46
CA LYS A 591 9.73 -4.72 -34.50
C LYS A 591 10.89 -5.58 -33.95
N ASP A 592 11.53 -5.15 -32.87
CA ASP A 592 12.64 -5.85 -32.19
C ASP A 592 12.20 -7.24 -31.68
N ILE A 593 10.91 -7.38 -31.38
CA ILE A 593 10.29 -8.60 -30.85
C ILE A 593 9.62 -9.45 -31.94
N GLY A 594 9.48 -8.92 -33.16
CA GLY A 594 8.86 -9.62 -34.30
C GLY A 594 7.34 -9.78 -34.17
N VAL A 595 6.69 -8.80 -33.55
CA VAL A 595 5.23 -8.70 -33.37
C VAL A 595 4.73 -7.49 -34.14
N GLU A 596 4.06 -7.72 -35.27
CA GLU A 596 3.69 -6.66 -36.23
C GLU A 596 2.25 -6.14 -36.01
N ARG A 597 1.49 -6.78 -35.11
CA ARG A 597 0.12 -6.47 -34.73
C ARG A 597 -0.03 -6.26 -33.22
N CYS A 598 -0.88 -5.32 -32.84
CA CYS A 598 -1.17 -4.91 -31.48
C CYS A 598 -2.68 -4.72 -31.30
N THR A 599 -3.25 -5.18 -30.19
CA THR A 599 -4.64 -4.92 -29.79
C THR A 599 -4.64 -3.92 -28.65
N VAL A 600 -5.27 -2.77 -28.85
CA VAL A 600 -5.44 -1.72 -27.85
C VAL A 600 -6.81 -1.88 -27.22
N ASP A 601 -6.84 -2.21 -25.93
CA ASP A 601 -8.04 -2.41 -25.13
C ASP A 601 -8.33 -1.13 -24.34
N CYS A 602 -9.35 -0.40 -24.81
CA CYS A 602 -9.83 0.88 -24.29
C CYS A 602 -11.05 0.74 -23.37
N THR A 603 -11.36 -0.48 -22.90
CA THR A 603 -12.66 -0.84 -22.32
C THR A 603 -13.16 0.05 -21.17
N LEU A 604 -12.27 0.66 -20.38
CA LEU A 604 -12.63 1.50 -19.22
C LEU A 604 -12.27 2.98 -19.40
N ILE A 605 -12.13 3.41 -20.65
CA ILE A 605 -11.72 4.76 -21.02
C ILE A 605 -12.88 5.45 -21.74
N ASP A 606 -13.07 6.74 -21.45
CA ASP A 606 -14.02 7.61 -22.17
C ASP A 606 -13.74 7.57 -23.68
N GLY A 607 -14.76 7.51 -24.53
CA GLY A 607 -14.61 7.45 -25.99
C GLY A 607 -13.69 8.55 -26.56
N GLY A 608 -13.74 9.78 -26.03
CA GLY A 608 -12.85 10.86 -26.47
C GLY A 608 -11.38 10.64 -26.07
N VAL A 609 -11.15 9.96 -24.95
CA VAL A 609 -9.82 9.60 -24.46
C VAL A 609 -9.31 8.38 -25.25
N ALA A 610 -10.15 7.39 -25.54
CA ALA A 610 -9.83 6.26 -26.42
C ALA A 610 -9.40 6.74 -27.82
N ASP A 611 -10.10 7.70 -28.42
CA ASP A 611 -9.71 8.32 -29.69
C ASP A 611 -8.34 9.02 -29.60
N SER A 612 -7.98 9.59 -28.45
CA SER A 612 -6.64 10.16 -28.22
C SER A 612 -5.55 9.09 -28.16
N VAL A 613 -5.82 7.89 -27.62
CA VAL A 613 -4.86 6.75 -27.66
C VAL A 613 -4.52 6.44 -29.11
N LEU A 614 -5.57 6.18 -29.90
CA LEU A 614 -5.45 5.63 -31.25
C LEU A 614 -4.85 6.65 -32.21
N SER A 615 -5.19 7.92 -32.05
CA SER A 615 -4.54 9.03 -32.75
C SER A 615 -3.04 9.17 -32.38
N GLY A 616 -2.63 8.71 -31.19
CA GLY A 616 -1.22 8.59 -30.80
C GLY A 616 -0.51 7.47 -31.54
N PHE A 617 -1.12 6.28 -31.64
CA PHE A 617 -0.58 5.15 -32.41
C PHE A 617 -0.46 5.49 -33.91
N GLU A 618 -1.46 6.14 -34.48
CA GLU A 618 -1.47 6.65 -35.87
C GLU A 618 -0.28 7.59 -36.13
N LYS A 619 0.00 8.54 -35.23
CA LYS A 619 1.17 9.43 -35.32
C LYS A 619 2.51 8.71 -35.25
N LYS A 620 2.59 7.54 -34.58
CA LYS A 620 3.79 6.69 -34.53
C LYS A 620 3.88 5.71 -35.71
N GLY A 621 2.97 5.79 -36.67
CA GLY A 621 3.00 5.01 -37.91
C GLY A 621 2.26 3.68 -37.87
N PHE A 622 1.40 3.43 -36.87
CA PHE A 622 0.46 2.30 -36.89
C PHE A 622 -0.80 2.66 -37.69
N LEU A 623 -1.34 1.69 -38.43
CA LEU A 623 -2.71 1.74 -38.94
C LEU A 623 -3.63 1.22 -37.85
N CYS A 624 -4.70 1.96 -37.52
CA CYS A 624 -5.61 1.63 -36.42
C CYS A 624 -7.04 1.38 -36.93
N GLU A 625 -7.57 0.17 -36.74
CA GLU A 625 -8.98 -0.17 -36.89
C GLU A 625 -9.71 0.13 -35.57
N ARG A 626 -10.57 1.16 -35.59
CA ARG A 626 -11.34 1.62 -34.42
C ARG A 626 -12.73 0.99 -34.40
N GLY A 627 -13.33 0.87 -33.21
CA GLY A 627 -14.73 0.44 -33.07
C GLY A 627 -14.94 -1.08 -33.02
N LEU A 628 -13.96 -1.84 -32.52
CA LEU A 628 -14.15 -3.24 -32.17
C LEU A 628 -14.89 -3.28 -30.83
N GLU A 629 -16.20 -3.53 -30.88
CA GLU A 629 -17.09 -3.57 -29.72
C GLU A 629 -17.47 -5.01 -29.34
N ASP A 630 -17.04 -5.46 -28.17
CA ASP A 630 -17.45 -6.75 -27.59
C ASP A 630 -18.62 -6.53 -26.64
N LEU A 631 -19.71 -7.30 -26.77
CA LEU A 631 -20.82 -7.23 -25.84
C LEU A 631 -20.43 -7.92 -24.53
N VAL A 632 -20.40 -7.17 -23.42
CA VAL A 632 -20.16 -7.75 -22.09
C VAL A 632 -21.48 -8.27 -21.56
N MET A 633 -21.51 -9.56 -21.24
CA MET A 633 -22.71 -10.22 -20.71
C MET A 633 -22.43 -10.85 -19.34
N CYS A 634 -23.43 -10.85 -18.46
CA CYS A 634 -23.33 -11.37 -17.10
C CYS A 634 -24.55 -12.23 -16.72
N LEU A 635 -24.32 -13.28 -15.93
CA LEU A 635 -25.33 -14.16 -15.34
C LEU A 635 -25.02 -14.37 -13.86
N GLU A 636 -26.00 -14.20 -12.96
CA GLU A 636 -25.86 -14.60 -11.56
C GLU A 636 -26.33 -16.04 -11.35
N THR A 637 -25.45 -16.87 -10.79
CA THR A 637 -25.72 -18.29 -10.53
C THR A 637 -26.84 -18.46 -9.51
N GLY A 638 -27.86 -19.21 -9.89
CA GLY A 638 -29.08 -19.41 -9.08
C GLY A 638 -30.22 -18.44 -9.40
N ALA A 639 -29.99 -17.38 -10.18
CA ALA A 639 -31.09 -16.62 -10.81
C ALA A 639 -31.77 -17.45 -11.92
N VAL A 640 -31.01 -18.33 -12.58
CA VAL A 640 -31.49 -19.27 -13.60
C VAL A 640 -31.19 -20.70 -13.18
N SER A 641 -32.17 -21.58 -13.30
CA SER A 641 -32.04 -23.01 -12.99
C SER A 641 -31.47 -23.79 -14.19
N LEU A 642 -30.15 -23.80 -14.30
CA LEU A 642 -29.43 -24.60 -15.30
C LEU A 642 -29.25 -26.05 -14.82
N ALA A 643 -29.28 -27.01 -15.75
CA ALA A 643 -29.18 -28.44 -15.45
C ALA A 643 -27.79 -29.00 -15.77
N GLU A 644 -27.28 -29.86 -14.89
CA GLU A 644 -26.08 -30.65 -15.15
C GLU A 644 -26.34 -31.73 -16.21
N SER A 645 -25.52 -31.77 -17.28
CA SER A 645 -25.51 -32.91 -18.21
C SER A 645 -24.52 -34.00 -17.78
N LEU A 646 -24.96 -35.25 -17.81
CA LEU A 646 -24.13 -36.45 -17.60
C LEU A 646 -23.16 -36.73 -18.77
N ARG A 647 -23.30 -36.03 -19.91
CA ARG A 647 -22.44 -36.16 -21.09
C ARG A 647 -21.23 -35.22 -21.05
N VAL A 648 -21.29 -34.21 -20.19
CA VAL A 648 -20.20 -33.26 -19.93
C VAL A 648 -19.32 -33.83 -18.82
N ARG A 649 -18.00 -33.74 -18.98
CA ARG A 649 -17.00 -34.19 -18.00
C ARG A 649 -15.99 -33.08 -17.73
N ARG A 650 -15.43 -33.05 -16.51
CA ARG A 650 -14.28 -32.18 -16.21
C ARG A 650 -13.06 -32.66 -17.01
N VAL A 651 -12.38 -31.74 -17.67
CA VAL A 651 -11.16 -31.99 -18.45
C VAL A 651 -10.02 -32.34 -17.49
N THR A 652 -9.29 -33.40 -17.81
CA THR A 652 -8.07 -33.87 -17.14
C THR A 652 -6.86 -33.73 -18.07
N GLU A 653 -5.64 -33.96 -17.57
CA GLU A 653 -4.42 -33.87 -18.40
C GLU A 653 -4.46 -34.77 -19.66
N LYS A 654 -5.22 -35.87 -19.64
CA LYS A 654 -5.38 -36.78 -20.78
C LYS A 654 -6.18 -36.18 -21.92
N ASP A 655 -7.17 -35.34 -21.59
CA ASP A 655 -8.15 -34.82 -22.54
C ASP A 655 -7.64 -33.54 -23.23
N ILE A 656 -6.55 -32.94 -22.74
CA ILE A 656 -6.04 -31.63 -23.19
C ILE A 656 -5.67 -31.62 -24.67
N ALA A 657 -5.07 -32.70 -25.19
CA ALA A 657 -4.70 -32.77 -26.60
C ALA A 657 -5.93 -32.63 -27.51
N GLU A 658 -7.04 -33.25 -27.13
CA GLU A 658 -8.30 -33.19 -27.87
C GLU A 658 -9.05 -31.86 -27.65
N VAL A 659 -9.02 -31.30 -26.43
CA VAL A 659 -9.58 -29.97 -26.16
C VAL A 659 -8.81 -28.89 -26.93
N ALA A 660 -7.48 -28.96 -26.98
CA ALA A 660 -6.65 -28.08 -27.79
C ALA A 660 -6.97 -28.23 -29.29
N LEU A 661 -7.15 -29.46 -29.78
CA LEU A 661 -7.53 -29.71 -31.18
C LEU A 661 -8.94 -29.16 -31.50
N CYS A 662 -9.93 -29.41 -30.63
CA CYS A 662 -11.27 -28.86 -30.74
C CYS A 662 -11.24 -27.32 -30.79
N ASN A 663 -10.44 -26.69 -29.93
CA ASN A 663 -10.20 -25.25 -29.93
C ASN A 663 -9.56 -24.78 -31.26
N THR A 664 -8.51 -25.47 -31.75
CA THR A 664 -7.89 -25.13 -33.05
C THR A 664 -8.89 -25.11 -34.21
N ARG A 665 -9.83 -26.05 -34.23
CA ARG A 665 -10.90 -26.10 -35.24
C ARG A 665 -12.02 -25.09 -34.98
N SER A 666 -12.37 -24.84 -33.72
CA SER A 666 -13.44 -23.91 -33.32
C SER A 666 -13.19 -22.49 -33.83
N PHE A 667 -11.95 -22.02 -33.76
CA PHE A 667 -11.52 -20.66 -34.09
C PHE A 667 -10.75 -20.57 -35.43
N GLY A 668 -10.70 -21.65 -36.21
CA GLY A 668 -10.06 -21.63 -37.54
C GLY A 668 -8.54 -21.41 -37.50
N TYR A 669 -7.85 -21.90 -36.46
CA TYR A 669 -6.39 -21.97 -36.42
C TYR A 669 -5.83 -23.14 -37.27
N ALA A 670 -6.71 -23.91 -37.91
CA ALA A 670 -6.41 -25.20 -38.52
C ALA A 670 -6.08 -25.10 -40.02
N ASP A 671 -4.89 -24.57 -40.33
CA ASP A 671 -4.12 -24.95 -41.52
C ASP A 671 -2.62 -24.87 -41.17
N GLY A 672 -1.89 -25.98 -41.31
CA GLY A 672 -0.42 -26.05 -41.15
C GLY A 672 0.18 -25.93 -39.73
N VAL A 673 -0.56 -25.48 -38.71
CA VAL A 673 0.00 -25.12 -37.39
C VAL A 673 -0.22 -26.20 -36.31
N SER A 674 0.82 -26.48 -35.52
CA SER A 674 0.75 -27.42 -34.39
C SER A 674 -0.04 -26.86 -33.17
N PRO A 675 -0.94 -27.65 -32.55
CA PRO A 675 -1.67 -27.25 -31.34
C PRO A 675 -0.83 -27.27 -30.05
N ALA A 676 0.47 -27.62 -30.12
CA ALA A 676 1.31 -27.85 -28.93
C ALA A 676 1.36 -26.67 -27.94
N TRP A 677 1.39 -25.42 -28.43
CA TRP A 677 1.37 -24.21 -27.59
C TRP A 677 0.08 -24.11 -26.75
N LEU A 678 -1.04 -24.57 -27.29
CA LEU A 678 -2.35 -24.52 -26.64
C LEU A 678 -2.52 -25.68 -25.65
N VAL A 679 -1.95 -26.84 -25.96
CA VAL A 679 -1.80 -27.95 -25.01
C VAL A 679 -1.04 -27.50 -23.77
N GLU A 680 0.09 -26.80 -23.95
CA GLU A 680 0.88 -26.29 -22.83
C GLU A 680 0.13 -25.23 -22.01
N LYS A 681 -0.56 -24.28 -22.67
CA LYS A 681 -1.42 -23.28 -22.00
C LYS A 681 -2.51 -23.94 -21.14
N LEU A 682 -3.24 -24.91 -21.70
CA LEU A 682 -4.30 -25.63 -20.99
C LEU A 682 -3.76 -26.51 -19.84
N LEU A 683 -2.57 -27.12 -20.01
CA LEU A 683 -1.88 -27.86 -18.94
C LEU A 683 -1.59 -26.98 -17.73
N ARG A 684 -1.04 -25.78 -17.94
CA ARG A 684 -0.73 -24.85 -16.84
C ARG A 684 -1.99 -24.37 -16.10
N GLN A 685 -3.08 -24.16 -16.82
CA GLN A 685 -4.38 -23.83 -16.22
C GLN A 685 -4.92 -24.97 -15.35
N LEU A 686 -4.90 -26.21 -15.85
CA LEU A 686 -5.40 -27.36 -15.08
C LEU A 686 -4.52 -27.73 -13.88
N ARG A 687 -3.26 -27.29 -13.84
CA ARG A 687 -2.40 -27.34 -12.64
C ARG A 687 -2.79 -26.33 -11.55
N GLN A 688 -3.71 -25.41 -11.83
CA GLN A 688 -4.33 -24.51 -10.86
C GLN A 688 -5.83 -24.85 -10.69
N PRO A 689 -6.19 -26.05 -10.19
CA PRO A 689 -7.55 -26.59 -10.26
C PRO A 689 -8.60 -25.86 -9.41
N ASP A 690 -8.14 -25.00 -8.48
CA ASP A 690 -8.98 -24.11 -7.68
C ASP A 690 -9.31 -22.81 -8.43
N SER A 691 -8.45 -22.37 -9.36
CA SER A 691 -8.60 -21.13 -10.13
C SER A 691 -9.13 -21.35 -11.55
N PHE A 692 -8.85 -22.49 -12.18
CA PHE A 692 -9.34 -22.80 -13.52
C PHE A 692 -10.10 -24.14 -13.54
N ARG A 693 -11.26 -24.13 -14.20
CA ARG A 693 -12.11 -25.30 -14.40
C ARG A 693 -12.46 -25.41 -15.88
N ALA A 694 -12.05 -26.50 -16.51
CA ALA A 694 -12.41 -26.80 -17.88
C ALA A 694 -13.35 -28.02 -17.94
N TYR A 695 -14.35 -27.95 -18.82
CA TYR A 695 -15.34 -29.00 -19.05
C TYR A 695 -15.46 -29.28 -20.54
N ALA A 696 -15.63 -30.54 -20.91
CA ALA A 696 -15.74 -30.99 -22.30
C ALA A 696 -16.88 -32.00 -22.47
N LEU A 697 -17.58 -31.92 -23.58
CA LEU A 697 -18.58 -32.89 -24.03
C LEU A 697 -18.02 -33.67 -25.21
N HIS A 698 -18.09 -34.99 -25.10
CA HIS A 698 -17.58 -35.91 -26.12
C HIS A 698 -18.73 -36.48 -26.96
N VAL A 699 -18.52 -36.59 -28.26
CA VAL A 699 -19.40 -37.28 -29.21
C VAL A 699 -18.54 -38.23 -30.03
N GLN A 700 -18.88 -39.52 -30.06
CA GLN A 700 -18.13 -40.56 -30.79
C GLN A 700 -16.62 -40.59 -30.43
N GLU A 701 -16.30 -40.52 -29.12
CA GLU A 701 -14.93 -40.47 -28.59
C GLU A 701 -14.08 -39.29 -29.13
N GLN A 702 -14.71 -38.15 -29.45
CA GLN A 702 -14.03 -36.89 -29.76
C GLN A 702 -14.63 -35.73 -28.96
N VAL A 703 -13.80 -34.80 -28.49
CA VAL A 703 -14.26 -33.53 -27.90
C VAL A 703 -15.01 -32.69 -28.94
N ALA A 704 -16.34 -32.62 -28.79
CA ALA A 704 -17.22 -31.89 -29.70
C ALA A 704 -17.45 -30.43 -29.26
N ALA A 705 -17.46 -30.18 -27.94
CA ALA A 705 -17.55 -28.84 -27.36
C ALA A 705 -16.82 -28.77 -26.02
N PHE A 706 -16.32 -27.59 -25.65
CA PHE A 706 -15.64 -27.35 -24.38
C PHE A 706 -15.84 -25.92 -23.87
N VAL A 707 -15.59 -25.72 -22.58
CA VAL A 707 -15.51 -24.40 -21.93
C VAL A 707 -14.39 -24.39 -20.89
N VAL A 708 -13.72 -23.26 -20.73
CA VAL A 708 -12.78 -22.97 -19.64
C VAL A 708 -13.29 -21.77 -18.87
N ILE A 709 -13.49 -21.95 -17.56
CA ILE A 709 -13.93 -20.90 -16.63
C ILE A 709 -12.77 -20.60 -15.67
N TYR A 710 -12.43 -19.31 -15.53
CA TYR A 710 -11.53 -18.79 -14.51
C TYR A 710 -12.34 -18.29 -13.31
N THR A 711 -11.88 -18.61 -12.10
CA THR A 711 -12.57 -18.32 -10.84
C THR A 711 -11.55 -17.85 -9.78
N PRO A 712 -11.43 -16.54 -9.50
CA PRO A 712 -10.42 -15.98 -8.59
C PRO A 712 -10.71 -16.23 -7.10
N TRP A 713 -11.05 -17.45 -6.66
CA TRP A 713 -11.57 -17.76 -5.32
C TRP A 713 -10.76 -17.30 -4.10
N GLU A 714 -9.45 -17.07 -4.27
CA GLU A 714 -8.58 -16.51 -3.23
C GLU A 714 -8.78 -14.99 -3.04
N LYS A 715 -9.20 -14.29 -4.10
CA LYS A 715 -9.30 -12.83 -4.21
C LYS A 715 -10.75 -12.33 -4.25
N SER A 716 -11.61 -12.98 -5.05
CA SER A 716 -13.06 -12.73 -5.10
C SER A 716 -13.82 -14.04 -5.23
N ARG A 717 -14.76 -14.31 -4.31
CA ARG A 717 -15.53 -15.57 -4.25
C ARG A 717 -16.87 -15.52 -4.99
N ASP A 718 -17.21 -14.36 -5.50
CA ASP A 718 -18.48 -13.97 -6.09
C ASP A 718 -18.36 -13.62 -7.60
N LEU A 719 -17.17 -13.83 -8.18
CA LEU A 719 -16.86 -13.55 -9.58
C LEU A 719 -16.35 -14.82 -10.29
N ALA A 720 -16.78 -15.01 -11.54
CA ALA A 720 -16.25 -16.01 -12.45
C ALA A 720 -16.22 -15.46 -13.88
N PHE A 721 -15.25 -15.89 -14.69
CA PHE A 721 -15.12 -15.48 -16.08
C PHE A 721 -15.09 -16.69 -17.02
N VAL A 722 -15.87 -16.66 -18.09
CA VAL A 722 -15.72 -17.62 -19.20
C VAL A 722 -14.52 -17.18 -20.04
N GLN A 723 -13.41 -17.90 -19.91
CA GLN A 723 -12.18 -17.52 -20.61
C GLN A 723 -12.19 -17.88 -22.09
N VAL A 724 -12.69 -19.07 -22.41
CA VAL A 724 -12.81 -19.54 -23.80
C VAL A 724 -13.86 -20.65 -23.85
N MET A 725 -14.61 -20.67 -24.93
CA MET A 725 -15.62 -21.67 -25.22
C MET A 725 -15.52 -22.04 -26.71
N GLY A 726 -15.62 -23.32 -27.03
CA GLY A 726 -15.55 -23.78 -28.41
C GLY A 726 -16.51 -24.91 -28.72
N THR A 727 -16.79 -25.08 -30.00
CA THR A 727 -17.54 -26.20 -30.56
C THR A 727 -16.97 -26.49 -31.93
N ASP A 728 -16.54 -27.73 -32.13
CA ASP A 728 -15.98 -28.21 -33.38
C ASP A 728 -16.97 -27.93 -34.54
N PRO A 729 -16.51 -27.38 -35.69
CA PRO A 729 -17.37 -27.05 -36.81
C PRO A 729 -18.33 -28.16 -37.25
N GLY A 730 -17.93 -29.44 -37.17
CA GLY A 730 -18.76 -30.59 -37.53
C GLY A 730 -19.95 -30.83 -36.60
N PHE A 731 -19.93 -30.27 -35.38
CA PHE A 731 -20.95 -30.46 -34.35
C PHE A 731 -21.73 -29.18 -34.00
N ARG A 732 -21.50 -28.07 -34.72
CA ARG A 732 -22.25 -26.82 -34.54
C ARG A 732 -23.75 -27.02 -34.78
N ARG A 733 -24.56 -26.14 -34.16
CA ARG A 733 -26.05 -26.14 -34.21
C ARG A 733 -26.74 -27.37 -33.58
N GLN A 734 -26.01 -28.27 -32.92
CA GLN A 734 -26.57 -29.43 -32.20
C GLN A 734 -26.85 -29.18 -30.71
N GLY A 735 -26.72 -27.94 -30.22
CA GLY A 735 -26.97 -27.57 -28.81
C GLY A 735 -25.84 -27.91 -27.82
N LEU A 736 -24.78 -28.59 -28.25
CA LEU A 736 -23.69 -29.06 -27.37
C LEU A 736 -22.97 -27.93 -26.63
N ALA A 737 -22.81 -26.77 -27.28
CA ALA A 737 -22.31 -25.54 -26.68
C ALA A 737 -23.13 -25.14 -25.44
N TYR A 738 -24.46 -25.05 -25.59
CA TYR A 738 -25.39 -24.71 -24.52
C TYR A 738 -25.30 -25.74 -23.38
N GLU A 739 -25.23 -27.02 -23.70
CA GLU A 739 -25.15 -28.13 -22.74
C GLU A 739 -23.86 -28.09 -21.89
N VAL A 740 -22.70 -27.81 -22.51
CA VAL A 740 -21.41 -27.66 -21.82
C VAL A 740 -21.42 -26.44 -20.90
N MET A 741 -21.89 -25.29 -21.39
CA MET A 741 -21.94 -24.06 -20.59
C MET A 741 -22.94 -24.18 -19.43
N ALA A 742 -24.13 -24.72 -19.67
CA ALA A 742 -25.15 -24.93 -18.65
C ALA A 742 -24.64 -25.82 -17.51
N HIS A 743 -23.98 -26.93 -17.84
CA HIS A 743 -23.34 -27.80 -16.85
C HIS A 743 -22.22 -27.09 -16.07
N ALA A 744 -21.34 -26.37 -16.77
CA ALA A 744 -20.21 -25.68 -16.13
C ALA A 744 -20.65 -24.56 -15.18
N VAL A 745 -21.71 -23.82 -15.52
CA VAL A 745 -22.31 -22.78 -14.67
C VAL A 745 -23.12 -23.40 -13.51
N ALA A 746 -23.83 -24.51 -13.74
CA ALA A 746 -24.58 -25.20 -12.67
C ALA A 746 -23.68 -25.71 -11.53
N LEU A 747 -22.41 -26.02 -11.82
CA LEU A 747 -21.39 -26.44 -10.85
C LEU A 747 -20.69 -25.29 -10.10
N LEU A 748 -21.07 -24.03 -10.34
CA LEU A 748 -20.57 -22.88 -9.58
C LEU A 748 -21.43 -22.65 -8.32
N PRO A 749 -20.84 -22.12 -7.22
CA PRO A 749 -21.61 -21.72 -6.04
C PRO A 749 -22.69 -20.69 -6.40
N LYS A 750 -23.85 -20.72 -5.73
CA LYS A 750 -24.92 -19.72 -5.92
C LYS A 750 -24.46 -18.32 -5.50
N GLY A 751 -24.93 -17.28 -6.21
CA GLY A 751 -24.56 -15.89 -5.99
C GLY A 751 -23.21 -15.47 -6.60
N VAL A 752 -22.56 -16.36 -7.38
CA VAL A 752 -21.43 -16.02 -8.24
C VAL A 752 -21.94 -15.37 -9.52
N ARG A 753 -21.38 -14.20 -9.85
CA ARG A 753 -21.57 -13.49 -11.11
C ARG A 753 -20.58 -14.03 -12.14
N VAL A 754 -21.11 -14.70 -13.16
CA VAL A 754 -20.37 -15.23 -14.30
C VAL A 754 -20.45 -14.21 -15.42
N TYR A 755 -19.32 -13.68 -15.88
CA TYR A 755 -19.29 -12.76 -17.02
C TYR A 755 -18.50 -13.31 -18.21
N LEU A 756 -18.74 -12.74 -19.38
CA LEU A 756 -18.09 -13.08 -20.65
C LEU A 756 -18.09 -11.88 -21.61
N GLU A 757 -17.17 -11.90 -22.56
CA GLU A 757 -17.09 -10.97 -23.71
C GLU A 757 -17.59 -11.75 -24.95
N ALA A 758 -18.51 -11.17 -25.74
CA ALA A 758 -19.13 -11.85 -26.87
C ALA A 758 -19.25 -10.95 -28.11
N VAL A 759 -18.78 -11.46 -29.26
CA VAL A 759 -18.77 -10.74 -30.55
C VAL A 759 -19.70 -11.39 -31.59
N ASP A 760 -19.69 -12.72 -31.68
CA ASP A 760 -20.50 -13.45 -32.65
C ASP A 760 -22.00 -13.41 -32.28
N PRO A 761 -22.90 -12.93 -33.17
CA PRO A 761 -24.35 -12.93 -32.91
C PRO A 761 -24.93 -14.31 -32.59
N ALA A 762 -24.35 -15.40 -33.11
CA ALA A 762 -24.83 -16.75 -32.78
C ALA A 762 -24.38 -17.21 -31.38
N ALA A 763 -23.24 -16.73 -30.88
CA ALA A 763 -22.82 -16.90 -29.49
C ALA A 763 -23.66 -16.04 -28.52
N ILE A 764 -23.91 -14.77 -28.85
CA ILE A 764 -24.78 -13.88 -28.06
C ILE A 764 -26.16 -14.51 -27.87
N ALA A 765 -26.81 -14.94 -28.96
CA ALA A 765 -28.12 -15.61 -28.92
C ALA A 765 -28.12 -16.98 -28.21
N LEU A 766 -26.95 -17.55 -27.90
CA LEU A 766 -26.79 -18.73 -27.05
C LEU A 766 -26.63 -18.33 -25.58
N TYR A 767 -25.89 -17.28 -25.28
CA TYR A 767 -25.72 -16.75 -23.92
C TYR A 767 -27.03 -16.16 -23.37
N GLU A 768 -27.80 -15.43 -24.19
CA GLU A 768 -29.14 -14.96 -23.84
C GLU A 768 -30.07 -16.12 -23.46
N LYS A 769 -30.02 -17.24 -24.20
CA LYS A 769 -30.80 -18.46 -23.89
C LYS A 769 -30.38 -19.16 -22.59
N LEU A 770 -29.12 -19.00 -22.19
CA LEU A 770 -28.61 -19.45 -20.89
C LEU A 770 -28.98 -18.46 -19.76
N GLY A 771 -29.53 -17.29 -20.09
CA GLY A 771 -29.95 -16.25 -19.17
C GLY A 771 -28.88 -15.20 -18.85
N PHE A 772 -27.81 -15.11 -19.64
CA PHE A 772 -26.89 -13.98 -19.55
C PHE A 772 -27.58 -12.70 -20.08
N ALA A 773 -27.50 -11.62 -19.32
CA ALA A 773 -27.95 -10.29 -19.72
C ALA A 773 -26.76 -9.44 -20.16
N ALA A 774 -26.96 -8.55 -21.14
CA ALA A 774 -25.98 -7.55 -21.51
C ALA A 774 -25.83 -6.51 -20.38
N VAL A 775 -24.58 -6.16 -20.03
CA VAL A 775 -24.26 -5.18 -18.96
C VAL A 775 -23.40 -4.01 -19.45
N GLY A 776 -23.10 -3.95 -20.75
CA GLY A 776 -22.34 -2.87 -21.40
C GLY A 776 -21.53 -3.39 -22.58
N LYS A 777 -20.65 -2.54 -23.12
CA LYS A 777 -19.76 -2.87 -24.23
C LYS A 777 -18.29 -2.67 -23.86
N ALA A 778 -17.44 -3.60 -24.23
CA ALA A 778 -16.00 -3.45 -24.13
C ALA A 778 -15.45 -2.90 -25.45
N LEU A 779 -14.80 -1.74 -25.38
CA LEU A 779 -14.23 -1.04 -26.53
C LEU A 779 -12.77 -1.44 -26.74
N SER A 780 -12.42 -1.83 -27.96
CA SER A 780 -11.05 -2.09 -28.38
C SER A 780 -10.78 -1.59 -29.80
N ALA A 781 -9.52 -1.64 -30.19
CA ALA A 781 -9.03 -1.30 -31.51
C ALA A 781 -7.82 -2.17 -31.85
N GLU A 782 -7.59 -2.41 -33.14
CA GLU A 782 -6.40 -3.12 -33.62
C GLU A 782 -5.45 -2.19 -34.36
N CYS A 783 -4.17 -2.35 -34.08
CA CYS A 783 -3.10 -1.46 -34.53
C CYS A 783 -1.98 -2.29 -35.16
N TRP A 784 -1.59 -2.03 -36.40
CA TRP A 784 -0.52 -2.76 -37.09
C TRP A 784 0.41 -1.84 -37.88
N LEU A 785 1.64 -2.29 -38.15
CA LEU A 785 2.60 -1.51 -38.93
C LEU A 785 2.38 -1.70 -40.44
N PRO A 786 2.47 -0.65 -41.29
CA PRO A 786 2.25 -0.75 -42.74
C PRO A 786 3.20 -1.68 -43.50
N SER A 787 4.33 -2.08 -42.91
CA SER A 787 5.35 -2.91 -43.57
C SER A 787 5.07 -4.41 -43.55
N SER A 788 3.89 -4.84 -43.08
CA SER A 788 3.52 -6.25 -42.86
C SER A 788 2.18 -6.65 -43.51
N LEU A 789 1.92 -6.15 -44.72
CA LEU A 789 0.82 -6.57 -45.60
C LEU A 789 1.37 -7.18 -46.89
#